data_AF-A0A674GW74-F1
#
_entry.id   AF-A0A674GW74-F1
#
_cell.length_a   1.000
_cell.length_b   1.000
_cell.length_c   1.000
_cell.angle_alpha   90.00
_cell.angle_beta   90.00
_cell.angle_gamma   90.00
#
_symmetry.space_group_name_H-M   'P 1'
#
loop_
_entity.id
_entity.type
_entity.pdbx_description
1 polymer ?
#
loop_
_entity_poly.entity_id
_entity_poly.type
_entity_poly.pdbx_seq_one_letter_code
_entity_poly.pdbx_strand_id
1 'polypeptide(L)'
;MSRDRTGARMGRGRNGPGSGRAGAGMSRDRTGARMGRGRNGPGSGRAGAGMSRERTGARMGRGRNGPGSGRAGAGMSRDRTGARMGRGRNGPGSGRAGLLRAAGPGHADTAVARQPPRAQPEPFLPSPAVGRALPLAVAARRTAPIGGPPPLPRPHWRAALCPRRVTFSRHSPPPAPPAARRAGGGTWGVRGCDWRAAPPLRPRAGRRAAQLLKGAARPPEAGAVLSACGVTPGATTGATSGTTPGAITSDGSATMPGSLPVNAESCWPKDVGIVALEIYFPSQYVDQTELEKYDGVDAGKYTIGLGQARMGFCSDREDINSLCLTVVQKLMERNNLSYDCIGRLEVGTETIIDKSKSVKTVLMQLFEESGNTDVEGIDTTNACYGGTAALFNAINWIESSSWDGRYALVVAGDIAVYASGNARPTGGAGAVAMLVGPNAPLILERGLRGTHMQHAYDFYKPDMVSEYPVVDGKLSIQCYLSALDRCYTVYRNKIHAQWQKEGTDRRFTLNDFGFMIFHSPYCKLVQKSVARLLLNDFLSDQNPETANGVFSGLEAFRDIKLEDTYFDRDVEKAFMKASAELFNQKTKASLLVSNQNGNMYTPSVYGCLASLLAQYSPEQLAGQRISVFSYGSGFAATLYSIRVTQDATPGSALDKITASLSDLKTRLDSRKCIAPDVFAENMKLRQETHHLANYIPQCSVEDLFEGTWYLVRVDEKHRRTYARRPLMSDGPLEARVGVVHPGVVHEDDTGGRPY
;
A
#
# COMPACT_ATOMS: atom_id res chain seq x y z
N MET A 1 30.18 26.67 -52.75
CA MET A 1 29.17 26.35 -53.78
C MET A 1 27.86 26.05 -53.05
N SER A 2 27.04 27.04 -52.67
CA SER A 2 26.11 27.83 -53.49
C SER A 2 24.84 27.08 -53.93
N ARG A 3 23.70 27.40 -53.31
CA ARG A 3 22.53 28.01 -54.01
C ARG A 3 21.41 28.40 -53.04
N ASP A 4 21.14 29.70 -52.97
CA ASP A 4 19.88 30.27 -52.49
C ASP A 4 18.70 29.98 -53.44
N ARG A 5 17.47 30.16 -52.93
CA ARG A 5 16.44 30.87 -53.68
C ARG A 5 15.40 31.56 -52.79
N THR A 6 15.27 32.87 -52.97
CA THR A 6 14.35 33.80 -52.29
C THR A 6 13.15 34.20 -53.17
N GLY A 7 12.06 34.66 -52.54
CA GLY A 7 10.99 35.47 -53.16
C GLY A 7 9.94 35.88 -52.12
N ALA A 8 9.98 37.08 -51.54
CA ALA A 8 9.36 38.34 -52.04
C ALA A 8 7.80 38.28 -52.01
N ARG A 9 7.04 38.89 -51.06
CA ARG A 9 6.97 40.26 -50.49
C ARG A 9 6.12 41.24 -51.33
N MET A 10 4.92 41.60 -50.86
CA MET A 10 4.09 42.84 -51.03
C MET A 10 2.65 42.53 -50.50
N GLY A 11 1.81 43.44 -49.97
CA GLY A 11 2.04 44.84 -49.57
C GLY A 11 0.74 45.66 -49.39
N ARG A 12 0.45 46.07 -48.13
CA ARG A 12 -0.41 47.22 -47.70
C ARG A 12 -1.94 47.18 -47.90
N GLY A 13 -2.66 47.72 -46.91
CA GLY A 13 -4.08 48.13 -47.00
C GLY A 13 -4.76 48.35 -45.64
N ARG A 14 -4.66 49.54 -45.04
CA ARG A 14 -5.51 49.99 -43.90
C ARG A 14 -6.71 50.78 -44.43
N ASN A 15 -7.88 50.65 -43.81
CA ASN A 15 -8.81 51.74 -43.44
C ASN A 15 -10.10 51.16 -42.80
N GLY A 16 -10.68 51.88 -41.83
CA GLY A 16 -12.10 51.78 -41.44
C GLY A 16 -12.71 53.19 -41.54
N PRO A 17 -13.74 53.57 -40.74
CA PRO A 17 -14.91 52.84 -40.25
C PRO A 17 -16.23 53.49 -40.78
N GLY A 18 -17.42 52.95 -40.49
CA GLY A 18 -18.70 53.59 -40.89
C GLY A 18 -19.98 52.92 -40.37
N SER A 19 -21.05 53.68 -40.17
CA SER A 19 -22.28 53.32 -39.42
C SER A 19 -23.58 53.35 -40.26
N GLY A 20 -24.68 52.75 -39.75
CA GLY A 20 -26.03 52.86 -40.35
C GLY A 20 -27.15 52.33 -39.43
N ARG A 21 -28.33 52.98 -39.42
CA ARG A 21 -29.44 52.82 -38.43
C ARG A 21 -30.79 52.46 -39.09
N ALA A 22 -31.66 51.75 -38.35
CA ALA A 22 -33.12 51.96 -38.23
C ALA A 22 -33.70 51.07 -37.09
N GLY A 23 -34.76 51.40 -36.33
CA GLY A 23 -35.41 52.71 -36.14
C GLY A 23 -36.92 52.72 -35.82
N ALA A 24 -37.39 52.27 -34.64
CA ALA A 24 -38.66 52.64 -33.95
C ALA A 24 -38.87 51.78 -32.67
N GLY A 25 -39.48 52.20 -31.55
CA GLY A 25 -39.84 53.55 -31.11
C GLY A 25 -41.25 53.67 -30.51
N MET A 26 -41.41 53.54 -29.17
CA MET A 26 -42.28 54.39 -28.31
C MET A 26 -42.41 53.87 -26.86
N SER A 27 -42.33 54.81 -25.91
CA SER A 27 -42.62 54.66 -24.48
C SER A 27 -44.00 55.19 -24.13
N ARG A 28 -44.64 54.68 -23.06
CA ARG A 28 -45.48 55.50 -22.17
C ARG A 28 -45.63 54.87 -20.78
N ASP A 29 -45.95 55.74 -19.82
CA ASP A 29 -45.87 55.52 -18.38
C ASP A 29 -47.20 55.96 -17.71
N ARG A 30 -47.38 55.55 -16.45
CA ARG A 30 -48.32 56.07 -15.42
C ARG A 30 -49.79 55.61 -15.31
N THR A 31 -50.05 55.15 -14.08
CA THR A 31 -51.17 55.47 -13.15
C THR A 31 -52.58 54.91 -13.34
N GLY A 32 -53.12 54.35 -12.24
CA GLY A 32 -54.50 54.70 -11.83
C GLY A 32 -55.35 53.70 -11.01
N ALA A 33 -55.07 53.51 -9.70
CA ALA A 33 -56.07 53.26 -8.61
C ALA A 33 -57.04 52.03 -8.69
N ARG A 34 -57.82 51.65 -7.66
CA ARG A 34 -57.65 51.49 -6.17
C ARG A 34 -58.92 50.77 -5.64
N MET A 35 -58.89 50.28 -4.38
CA MET A 35 -59.99 49.64 -3.59
C MET A 35 -60.16 48.11 -3.79
N GLY A 36 -60.32 47.28 -2.76
CA GLY A 36 -60.11 47.57 -1.33
C GLY A 36 -60.57 46.48 -0.33
N ARG A 37 -59.86 46.43 0.82
CA ARG A 37 -60.25 45.93 2.15
C ARG A 37 -60.45 44.41 2.39
N GLY A 38 -59.74 43.93 3.42
CA GLY A 38 -59.98 42.64 4.10
C GLY A 38 -59.00 42.45 5.27
N ARG A 39 -59.26 43.08 6.42
CA ARG A 39 -58.47 42.86 7.66
C ARG A 39 -58.91 41.55 8.33
N ASN A 40 -57.97 40.82 8.96
CA ASN A 40 -58.02 40.50 10.41
C ASN A 40 -56.94 39.50 10.85
N GLY A 41 -56.11 39.93 11.80
CA GLY A 41 -55.78 39.16 13.00
C GLY A 41 -56.08 40.08 14.21
N PRO A 42 -55.75 39.71 15.47
CA PRO A 42 -55.09 38.49 15.96
C PRO A 42 -55.91 37.77 17.05
N GLY A 43 -55.39 36.68 17.64
CA GLY A 43 -56.02 36.00 18.78
C GLY A 43 -55.05 35.10 19.57
N SER A 44 -54.88 35.39 20.86
CA SER A 44 -53.98 34.71 21.80
C SER A 44 -54.64 33.55 22.55
N GLY A 45 -53.86 32.52 22.94
CA GLY A 45 -54.33 31.49 23.87
C GLY A 45 -53.19 30.69 24.53
N ARG A 46 -52.82 31.06 25.76
CA ARG A 46 -52.02 30.22 26.67
C ARG A 46 -52.97 29.35 27.51
N ALA A 47 -52.67 28.07 27.66
CA ALA A 47 -52.96 27.31 28.87
C ALA A 47 -51.91 26.21 29.03
N GLY A 48 -51.54 25.88 30.26
CA GLY A 48 -50.58 24.82 30.53
C GLY A 48 -50.88 24.11 31.85
N ALA A 49 -50.66 22.80 31.85
CA ALA A 49 -50.43 21.94 33.00
C ALA A 49 -49.59 20.75 32.46
N GLY A 50 -48.56 20.24 33.13
CA GLY A 50 -48.17 20.45 34.51
C GLY A 50 -48.61 19.28 35.38
N MET A 51 -47.90 18.15 35.29
CA MET A 51 -47.83 17.18 36.38
C MET A 51 -46.48 16.46 36.37
N SER A 52 -46.01 16.14 37.57
CA SER A 52 -44.65 15.73 37.88
C SER A 52 -44.59 14.31 38.42
N ARG A 53 -43.43 13.67 38.27
CA ARG A 53 -42.81 12.68 39.18
C ARG A 53 -43.75 11.76 39.98
N GLU A 54 -43.50 10.45 39.90
CA GLU A 54 -42.90 9.81 41.08
C GLU A 54 -42.07 8.55 40.76
N ARG A 55 -41.30 8.12 41.77
CA ARG A 55 -40.41 6.96 41.73
C ARG A 55 -41.03 5.83 42.54
N THR A 56 -40.76 4.59 42.14
CA THR A 56 -40.63 3.47 43.09
C THR A 56 -39.45 2.58 42.71
N GLY A 57 -38.66 2.19 43.71
CA GLY A 57 -37.85 0.97 43.65
C GLY A 57 -38.73 -0.25 43.97
N ALA A 58 -38.18 -1.45 44.19
CA ALA A 58 -36.79 -1.76 44.50
C ALA A 58 -36.46 -3.26 44.34
N ARG A 59 -35.15 -3.54 44.36
CA ARG A 59 -34.45 -4.73 44.91
C ARG A 59 -34.76 -6.16 44.43
N MET A 60 -33.66 -6.88 44.20
CA MET A 60 -33.57 -8.34 44.08
C MET A 60 -33.94 -9.08 45.38
N GLY A 61 -34.43 -10.32 45.24
CA GLY A 61 -34.27 -11.43 46.20
C GLY A 61 -33.42 -12.56 45.60
N ARG A 62 -32.63 -13.26 46.41
CA ARG A 62 -31.78 -14.40 46.01
C ARG A 62 -32.48 -15.74 46.28
N GLY A 63 -32.16 -16.78 45.51
CA GLY A 63 -32.42 -18.18 45.85
C GLY A 63 -31.50 -19.14 45.09
N ARG A 64 -30.82 -20.06 45.78
CA ARG A 64 -30.01 -21.15 45.20
C ARG A 64 -30.79 -22.47 45.28
N ASN A 65 -30.57 -23.39 44.34
CA ASN A 65 -30.16 -24.79 44.53
C ASN A 65 -30.47 -25.65 43.28
N GLY A 66 -29.60 -26.63 42.99
CA GLY A 66 -29.94 -27.87 42.26
C GLY A 66 -29.62 -29.07 43.18
N PRO A 67 -29.31 -30.28 42.68
CA PRO A 67 -29.52 -30.86 41.35
C PRO A 67 -30.15 -32.30 41.40
N GLY A 68 -30.38 -32.93 40.24
CA GLY A 68 -30.66 -34.38 40.09
C GLY A 68 -31.23 -34.67 38.69
N SER A 69 -30.67 -35.52 37.81
CA SER A 69 -30.23 -36.93 37.86
C SER A 69 -31.23 -37.86 37.16
N GLY A 70 -30.88 -38.41 36.00
CA GLY A 70 -31.68 -39.39 35.24
C GLY A 70 -30.90 -39.89 34.01
N ARG A 71 -30.98 -41.19 33.68
CA ARG A 71 -30.02 -41.91 32.82
C ARG A 71 -30.70 -42.64 31.64
N ALA A 72 -29.87 -43.01 30.65
CA ALA A 72 -30.04 -44.04 29.62
C ALA A 72 -31.01 -43.75 28.44
N GLY A 73 -30.76 -44.26 27.23
CA GLY A 73 -29.58 -45.02 26.75
C GLY A 73 -29.79 -45.61 25.34
N ALA A 74 -28.69 -46.07 24.70
CA ALA A 74 -28.59 -46.70 23.36
C ALA A 74 -29.08 -45.86 22.15
N GLY A 75 -28.52 -45.92 20.94
CA GLY A 75 -27.37 -46.69 20.45
C GLY A 75 -27.75 -47.73 19.39
N MET A 76 -27.51 -47.45 18.10
CA MET A 76 -27.25 -48.46 17.06
C MET A 76 -26.78 -47.84 15.73
N SER A 77 -25.72 -48.42 15.16
CA SER A 77 -25.24 -48.18 13.79
C SER A 77 -26.07 -48.94 12.75
N ARG A 78 -26.02 -48.51 11.48
CA ARG A 78 -26.03 -49.43 10.33
C ARG A 78 -25.55 -48.77 9.04
N ASP A 79 -24.41 -49.22 8.53
CA ASP A 79 -24.13 -49.22 7.10
C ASP A 79 -25.13 -50.12 6.37
N ARG A 80 -25.42 -49.81 5.09
CA ARG A 80 -25.32 -50.82 4.02
C ARG A 80 -25.23 -50.24 2.61
N THR A 81 -24.45 -50.95 1.82
CA THR A 81 -24.07 -50.70 0.43
C THR A 81 -25.10 -51.16 -0.61
N GLY A 82 -25.30 -50.34 -1.65
CA GLY A 82 -25.12 -50.74 -3.06
C GLY A 82 -26.17 -51.59 -3.81
N ALA A 83 -26.65 -51.04 -4.94
CA ALA A 83 -27.05 -51.79 -6.15
C ALA A 83 -27.04 -50.85 -7.39
N ARG A 84 -27.22 -51.38 -8.61
CA ARG A 84 -26.75 -50.79 -9.89
C ARG A 84 -27.83 -50.86 -11.01
N MET A 85 -27.59 -50.16 -12.13
CA MET A 85 -28.35 -50.14 -13.42
C MET A 85 -29.67 -49.32 -13.40
N GLY A 86 -30.11 -48.68 -14.51
CA GLY A 86 -29.61 -48.68 -15.89
C GLY A 86 -30.02 -47.44 -16.72
N ARG A 87 -29.67 -47.42 -18.01
CA ARG A 87 -29.78 -46.25 -18.93
C ARG A 87 -31.16 -46.08 -19.58
N GLY A 88 -31.51 -44.85 -19.94
CA GLY A 88 -32.54 -44.51 -20.94
C GLY A 88 -32.23 -43.18 -21.64
N ARG A 89 -32.15 -43.18 -22.98
CA ARG A 89 -32.06 -41.97 -23.83
C ARG A 89 -33.48 -41.60 -24.30
N ASN A 90 -33.72 -40.33 -24.63
CA ASN A 90 -34.60 -39.94 -25.74
C ASN A 90 -34.23 -38.54 -26.25
N GLY A 91 -34.36 -38.34 -27.57
CA GLY A 91 -34.10 -37.07 -28.25
C GLY A 91 -35.39 -36.38 -28.72
N PRO A 92 -35.31 -35.17 -29.32
CA PRO A 92 -36.48 -34.37 -29.66
C PRO A 92 -37.06 -34.69 -31.04
N GLY A 93 -38.38 -34.56 -31.19
CA GLY A 93 -39.12 -34.66 -32.45
C GLY A 93 -39.43 -33.30 -33.08
N SER A 94 -39.65 -33.29 -34.39
CA SER A 94 -39.77 -32.08 -35.23
C SER A 94 -41.15 -31.89 -35.89
N GLY A 95 -41.55 -30.65 -36.09
CA GLY A 95 -42.36 -30.22 -37.24
C GLY A 95 -43.07 -28.87 -37.05
N ARG A 96 -43.49 -28.09 -38.06
CA ARG A 96 -43.16 -27.90 -39.50
C ARG A 96 -44.24 -26.96 -40.07
N ALA A 97 -43.91 -25.70 -40.41
CA ALA A 97 -44.64 -24.79 -41.33
C ALA A 97 -43.94 -23.40 -41.29
N GLY A 98 -43.88 -22.56 -42.33
CA GLY A 98 -44.35 -22.65 -43.73
C GLY A 98 -43.56 -21.68 -44.64
N LEU A 99 -43.84 -21.68 -45.95
CA LEU A 99 -43.03 -21.03 -47.01
C LEU A 99 -43.27 -19.51 -47.15
N LEU A 100 -42.27 -18.78 -47.70
CA LEU A 100 -42.44 -17.95 -48.91
C LEU A 100 -41.10 -17.61 -49.61
N ARG A 101 -41.14 -17.29 -50.91
CA ARG A 101 -40.00 -17.14 -51.86
C ARG A 101 -39.86 -15.68 -52.35
N ALA A 102 -38.62 -15.23 -52.57
CA ALA A 102 -38.14 -14.35 -53.67
C ALA A 102 -36.60 -14.31 -53.61
N ALA A 103 -35.83 -14.81 -54.59
CA ALA A 103 -35.46 -14.20 -55.89
C ALA A 103 -34.42 -13.05 -55.77
N GLY A 104 -33.18 -13.29 -56.28
CA GLY A 104 -32.13 -12.27 -56.52
C GLY A 104 -32.26 -11.62 -57.92
N PRO A 105 -31.21 -11.05 -58.57
CA PRO A 105 -29.75 -11.05 -58.29
C PRO A 105 -29.22 -9.61 -58.03
N GLY A 106 -27.92 -9.22 -58.02
CA GLY A 106 -26.63 -9.88 -58.25
C GLY A 106 -25.44 -8.87 -58.24
N HIS A 107 -24.21 -9.37 -58.46
CA HIS A 107 -22.91 -8.68 -58.59
C HIS A 107 -22.29 -7.94 -57.39
N ALA A 108 -21.28 -8.60 -56.82
CA ALA A 108 -20.01 -7.97 -56.44
C ALA A 108 -18.88 -8.92 -56.90
N ASP A 109 -18.02 -8.44 -57.81
CA ASP A 109 -16.87 -9.19 -58.32
C ASP A 109 -15.57 -8.45 -58.03
N THR A 110 -14.75 -8.98 -57.13
CA THR A 110 -13.38 -9.44 -57.43
C THR A 110 -12.70 -9.94 -56.15
N ALA A 111 -12.14 -11.15 -56.22
CA ALA A 111 -11.34 -11.74 -55.16
C ALA A 111 -9.99 -12.20 -55.72
N VAL A 112 -8.93 -12.06 -54.93
CA VAL A 112 -7.69 -12.83 -55.12
C VAL A 112 -7.31 -13.44 -53.77
N ALA A 113 -7.33 -14.76 -53.71
CA ALA A 113 -7.06 -15.54 -52.50
C ALA A 113 -5.62 -16.09 -52.50
N ARG A 114 -5.07 -16.35 -51.30
CA ARG A 114 -3.95 -17.27 -51.08
C ARG A 114 -4.11 -18.05 -49.78
N GLN A 115 -4.09 -19.38 -49.86
CA GLN A 115 -3.87 -20.31 -48.76
C GLN A 115 -3.24 -21.62 -49.31
N PRO A 116 -2.76 -22.57 -48.46
CA PRO A 116 -1.43 -23.16 -48.61
C PRO A 116 -1.39 -24.63 -49.12
N PRO A 117 -0.19 -25.22 -49.33
CA PRO A 117 -0.02 -26.64 -49.66
C PRO A 117 0.64 -27.49 -48.55
N ARG A 118 0.56 -28.83 -48.68
CA ARG A 118 1.11 -29.85 -47.76
C ARG A 118 1.55 -31.13 -48.53
N ALA A 119 2.68 -31.75 -48.13
CA ALA A 119 3.04 -33.20 -48.18
C ALA A 119 3.74 -33.91 -49.41
N GLN A 120 4.98 -34.44 -49.15
CA GLN A 120 5.52 -35.84 -49.37
C GLN A 120 5.84 -36.38 -50.82
N PRO A 121 6.63 -37.49 -51.07
CA PRO A 121 7.91 -38.03 -50.48
C PRO A 121 8.93 -38.81 -51.43
N GLU A 122 10.04 -39.38 -50.87
CA GLU A 122 11.00 -40.47 -51.36
C GLU A 122 12.00 -40.20 -52.55
N PRO A 123 13.12 -40.98 -52.85
CA PRO A 123 13.52 -42.37 -52.44
C PRO A 123 15.04 -42.79 -52.15
N PHE A 124 15.26 -43.93 -51.43
CA PHE A 124 16.25 -45.08 -51.56
C PHE A 124 17.83 -45.07 -51.33
N LEU A 125 18.28 -45.82 -50.27
CA LEU A 125 19.34 -46.91 -50.09
C LEU A 125 20.83 -46.83 -50.62
N PRO A 126 21.83 -47.67 -50.16
CA PRO A 126 21.81 -48.94 -49.36
C PRO A 126 22.80 -49.09 -48.14
N SER A 127 22.91 -50.31 -47.56
CA SER A 127 23.59 -50.72 -46.29
C SER A 127 24.68 -51.82 -46.49
N PRO A 128 25.54 -52.17 -45.49
CA PRO A 128 25.29 -53.33 -44.58
C PRO A 128 25.90 -53.17 -43.15
N ALA A 129 25.88 -54.12 -42.18
CA ALA A 129 24.86 -55.04 -41.62
C ALA A 129 25.55 -56.10 -40.69
N VAL A 130 25.27 -56.09 -39.37
CA VAL A 130 25.36 -57.21 -38.36
C VAL A 130 24.53 -56.78 -37.11
N GLY A 131 23.85 -57.61 -36.30
CA GLY A 131 23.42 -59.01 -36.51
C GLY A 131 23.19 -59.86 -35.23
N ARG A 132 21.92 -59.98 -34.76
CA ARG A 132 21.34 -61.06 -33.88
C ARG A 132 21.74 -61.10 -32.37
N ALA A 133 20.92 -61.61 -31.42
CA ALA A 133 19.48 -62.00 -31.40
C ALA A 133 18.89 -62.17 -29.96
N LEU A 134 17.55 -62.23 -29.90
CA LEU A 134 16.61 -62.59 -28.80
C LEU A 134 16.61 -64.12 -28.44
N PRO A 135 15.79 -64.73 -27.51
CA PRO A 135 14.41 -64.38 -27.11
C PRO A 135 13.86 -64.71 -25.68
N LEU A 136 12.54 -64.53 -25.55
CA LEU A 136 11.58 -64.66 -24.42
C LEU A 136 11.33 -66.07 -23.84
N ALA A 137 10.77 -66.14 -22.62
CA ALA A 137 9.48 -66.80 -22.22
C ALA A 137 9.34 -66.86 -20.67
N VAL A 138 8.30 -66.36 -19.98
CA VAL A 138 6.90 -66.87 -19.78
C VAL A 138 6.78 -68.26 -19.12
N ALA A 139 6.39 -68.31 -17.83
CA ALA A 139 5.34 -69.18 -17.24
C ALA A 139 5.31 -69.13 -15.69
N ALA A 140 4.24 -69.62 -15.05
CA ALA A 140 3.98 -69.49 -13.60
C ALA A 140 3.74 -70.85 -12.90
N ARG A 141 3.97 -70.93 -11.57
CA ARG A 141 2.97 -71.34 -10.54
C ARG A 141 3.53 -71.56 -9.11
N ARG A 142 2.82 -70.97 -8.13
CA ARG A 142 2.52 -71.35 -6.72
C ARG A 142 3.28 -72.49 -6.01
N THR A 143 3.76 -72.20 -4.79
CA THR A 143 3.32 -72.78 -3.49
C THR A 143 3.74 -71.88 -2.31
N ALA A 144 3.22 -72.10 -1.09
CA ALA A 144 3.35 -71.23 0.10
C ALA A 144 4.04 -71.97 1.29
N PRO A 145 3.96 -71.53 2.57
CA PRO A 145 4.59 -70.34 3.17
C PRO A 145 5.43 -70.67 4.45
N ILE A 146 6.48 -69.88 4.79
CA ILE A 146 7.16 -69.98 6.11
C ILE A 146 7.60 -68.60 6.66
N GLY A 147 7.21 -68.32 7.91
CA GLY A 147 8.01 -67.65 8.96
C GLY A 147 8.48 -66.19 8.78
N GLY A 148 7.90 -65.27 9.55
CA GLY A 148 8.49 -63.95 9.86
C GLY A 148 8.85 -63.82 11.36
N PRO A 149 9.92 -63.09 11.74
CA PRO A 149 10.29 -62.83 13.13
C PRO A 149 9.66 -61.52 13.71
N PRO A 150 9.62 -61.33 15.04
CA PRO A 150 8.67 -60.43 15.71
C PRO A 150 9.23 -59.04 16.14
N PRO A 151 8.35 -58.07 16.46
CA PRO A 151 8.72 -56.78 17.06
C PRO A 151 8.82 -56.83 18.61
N LEU A 152 9.69 -55.99 19.18
CA LEU A 152 9.89 -55.83 20.63
C LEU A 152 9.30 -54.50 21.18
N PRO A 153 9.07 -54.37 22.51
CA PRO A 153 7.77 -53.87 22.99
C PRO A 153 7.73 -52.46 23.59
N ARG A 154 6.51 -51.92 23.72
CA ARG A 154 6.16 -50.79 24.60
C ARG A 154 5.73 -51.30 25.99
N PRO A 155 6.05 -50.61 27.10
CA PRO A 155 5.56 -50.97 28.42
C PRO A 155 4.19 -50.36 28.72
N HIS A 156 3.24 -51.19 29.17
CA HIS A 156 2.06 -50.79 29.93
C HIS A 156 2.04 -51.60 31.23
N TRP A 157 1.80 -50.93 32.37
CA TRP A 157 1.47 -51.61 33.63
C TRP A 157 0.05 -51.24 34.08
N ARG A 158 -0.68 -52.24 34.58
CA ARG A 158 -2.07 -52.13 35.03
C ARG A 158 -2.16 -51.64 36.48
N ALA A 159 -3.33 -51.08 36.82
CA ALA A 159 -3.68 -50.69 38.18
C ALA A 159 -4.01 -51.89 39.09
N ALA A 160 -3.82 -51.71 40.40
CA ALA A 160 -4.39 -52.50 41.48
C ALA A 160 -4.95 -51.56 42.58
N LEU A 161 -5.91 -52.04 43.37
CA LEU A 161 -6.74 -51.24 44.29
C LEU A 161 -6.25 -51.29 45.75
N CYS A 162 -6.17 -50.11 46.40
CA CYS A 162 -6.48 -49.79 47.82
C CYS A 162 -5.90 -50.64 49.00
N PRO A 163 -5.88 -50.17 50.28
CA PRO A 163 -6.57 -48.99 50.84
C PRO A 163 -5.77 -48.09 51.84
N ARG A 164 -6.48 -47.09 52.37
CA ARG A 164 -6.29 -46.32 53.64
C ARG A 164 -5.48 -45.02 53.64
N ARG A 165 -5.93 -44.13 54.54
CA ARG A 165 -5.51 -42.73 54.80
C ARG A 165 -4.19 -42.67 55.59
N VAL A 166 -3.49 -41.54 55.50
CA VAL A 166 -3.06 -40.69 56.65
C VAL A 166 -2.56 -39.33 56.12
N THR A 167 -2.76 -38.27 56.89
CA THR A 167 -2.34 -36.86 56.65
C THR A 167 -0.86 -36.63 57.00
N PHE A 168 -0.17 -35.60 56.47
CA PHE A 168 0.67 -34.68 57.28
C PHE A 168 1.20 -33.42 56.53
N SER A 169 1.87 -32.57 57.31
CA SER A 169 2.24 -31.14 57.21
C SER A 169 3.28 -30.71 56.15
N ARG A 170 3.34 -29.37 55.97
CA ARG A 170 4.44 -28.56 55.38
C ARG A 170 5.82 -28.83 56.00
N HIS A 171 6.88 -28.63 55.20
CA HIS A 171 8.25 -28.28 55.65
C HIS A 171 8.95 -27.30 54.66
N SER A 172 9.98 -26.59 55.15
CA SER A 172 10.69 -25.47 54.50
C SER A 172 12.04 -25.87 53.86
N PRO A 173 12.65 -25.03 52.99
CA PRO A 173 14.02 -25.21 52.49
C PRO A 173 15.11 -24.52 53.36
N PRO A 174 16.42 -24.83 53.17
CA PRO A 174 17.54 -24.55 54.10
C PRO A 174 18.36 -23.26 53.81
N PRO A 175 19.38 -22.89 54.64
CA PRO A 175 19.96 -21.53 54.69
C PRO A 175 21.30 -21.32 53.96
N ALA A 176 21.79 -20.08 53.95
CA ALA A 176 23.08 -19.64 53.37
C ALA A 176 24.06 -19.05 54.42
N PRO A 177 25.40 -19.07 54.17
CA PRO A 177 26.46 -18.69 55.14
C PRO A 177 26.82 -17.18 55.17
N PRO A 178 27.70 -16.71 56.09
CA PRO A 178 27.64 -15.33 56.63
C PRO A 178 28.60 -14.29 56.01
N ALA A 179 28.39 -13.03 56.39
CA ALA A 179 29.04 -11.82 55.86
C ALA A 179 30.25 -11.30 56.66
N ALA A 180 31.06 -10.46 56.03
CA ALA A 180 32.08 -9.61 56.66
C ALA A 180 31.66 -8.12 56.68
N ARG A 181 32.04 -7.40 57.75
CA ARG A 181 31.89 -5.94 57.95
C ARG A 181 33.01 -5.18 57.20
N ARG A 182 33.10 -3.86 57.03
CA ARG A 182 32.56 -2.59 57.62
C ARG A 182 32.78 -1.51 56.50
N ALA A 183 32.28 -0.27 56.45
CA ALA A 183 31.40 0.64 57.23
C ALA A 183 30.82 1.67 56.21
N GLY A 184 30.06 2.74 56.54
CA GLY A 184 29.45 3.22 57.78
C GLY A 184 28.73 4.57 57.55
N GLY A 185 27.72 4.89 58.38
CA GLY A 185 26.99 6.18 58.39
C GLY A 185 25.90 6.33 57.31
N GLY A 186 24.64 6.66 57.63
CA GLY A 186 23.98 6.73 58.94
C GLY A 186 22.57 7.34 58.84
N THR A 187 21.66 6.91 59.73
CA THR A 187 20.53 7.70 60.32
C THR A 187 19.48 8.37 59.40
N TRP A 188 18.16 8.23 59.54
CA TRP A 188 17.25 7.45 60.42
C TRP A 188 15.94 7.13 59.65
N GLY A 189 15.16 6.16 60.14
CA GLY A 189 13.87 5.69 59.58
C GLY A 189 12.68 6.66 59.62
N VAL A 190 11.41 6.24 59.46
CA VAL A 190 10.79 4.91 59.68
C VAL A 190 9.58 4.69 58.74
N ARG A 191 9.36 3.40 58.37
CA ARG A 191 8.12 2.67 57.94
C ARG A 191 6.77 3.44 57.91
N GLY A 192 5.82 3.14 57.02
CA GLY A 192 5.75 2.07 56.00
C GLY A 192 4.34 1.90 55.40
N CYS A 193 4.20 0.97 54.44
CA CYS A 193 2.96 0.62 53.72
C CYS A 193 1.87 0.01 54.65
N ASP A 194 0.61 -0.21 54.27
CA ASP A 194 -0.14 -0.08 53.01
C ASP A 194 -1.66 -0.03 53.36
N TRP A 195 -2.56 0.12 52.37
CA TRP A 195 -3.85 -0.61 52.22
C TRP A 195 -4.96 0.15 51.45
N ARG A 196 -5.47 -0.55 50.41
CA ARG A 196 -6.81 -0.48 49.78
C ARG A 196 -7.06 0.49 48.62
N ALA A 197 -7.44 -0.15 47.51
CA ALA A 197 -7.98 0.37 46.26
C ALA A 197 -9.16 1.35 46.39
N ALA A 198 -9.27 2.26 45.41
CA ALA A 198 -10.45 3.07 45.12
C ALA A 198 -10.74 3.12 43.59
N PRO A 199 -12.01 3.25 43.16
CA PRO A 199 -12.46 3.15 41.75
C PRO A 199 -12.61 4.54 41.05
N PRO A 200 -12.97 4.64 39.75
CA PRO A 200 -12.70 5.83 38.94
C PRO A 200 -13.73 6.95 39.03
N LEU A 201 -13.28 8.18 38.79
CA LEU A 201 -14.12 9.39 38.75
C LEU A 201 -14.66 9.67 37.34
N ARG A 202 -15.96 9.96 37.25
CA ARG A 202 -16.62 10.57 36.08
C ARG A 202 -16.80 12.07 36.31
N PRO A 203 -16.68 12.93 35.29
CA PRO A 203 -17.09 14.33 35.40
C PRO A 203 -18.63 14.43 35.39
N ARG A 204 -19.18 15.34 36.23
CA ARG A 204 -20.61 15.70 36.24
C ARG A 204 -20.79 17.15 35.81
N ALA A 205 -21.79 17.38 34.97
CA ALA A 205 -22.24 18.71 34.59
C ALA A 205 -23.06 19.39 35.71
N GLY A 206 -23.05 20.72 35.75
CA GLY A 206 -23.96 21.55 36.53
C GLY A 206 -24.40 22.77 35.71
N ARG A 207 -25.71 23.12 35.73
CA ARG A 207 -26.29 24.25 35.00
C ARG A 207 -26.91 25.29 35.95
N ARG A 208 -26.62 26.57 35.66
CA ARG A 208 -27.47 27.79 35.72
C ARG A 208 -28.45 28.04 36.89
N ALA A 209 -28.36 29.26 37.44
CA ALA A 209 -29.44 30.25 37.69
C ALA A 209 -28.79 31.58 38.17
N ALA A 210 -29.29 32.81 37.97
CA ALA A 210 -30.33 33.35 37.09
C ALA A 210 -30.24 34.91 37.04
N GLN A 211 -30.85 35.54 36.00
CA GLN A 211 -31.47 36.90 35.97
C GLN A 211 -30.61 38.18 36.24
N LEU A 212 -30.95 39.41 35.78
CA LEU A 212 -31.65 39.96 34.59
C LEU A 212 -31.58 41.51 34.70
N LEU A 213 -31.37 42.29 33.62
CA LEU A 213 -32.12 43.54 33.25
C LEU A 213 -31.40 44.49 32.25
N LYS A 214 -32.08 44.75 31.12
CA LYS A 214 -32.25 46.02 30.32
C LYS A 214 -31.05 46.94 29.97
N GLY A 215 -31.01 47.39 28.70
CA GLY A 215 -30.60 48.78 28.38
C GLY A 215 -30.23 49.14 26.92
N ALA A 216 -31.15 49.76 26.18
CA ALA A 216 -30.94 50.72 25.07
C ALA A 216 -30.23 50.27 23.76
N ALA A 217 -30.28 51.14 22.72
CA ALA A 217 -30.01 50.79 21.32
C ALA A 217 -29.55 51.97 20.44
N ARG A 218 -28.70 51.67 19.41
CA ARG A 218 -28.38 52.49 18.19
C ARG A 218 -27.70 53.87 18.45
N PRO A 219 -27.14 54.59 17.44
CA PRO A 219 -27.19 54.45 15.97
C PRO A 219 -25.79 54.37 15.25
N PRO A 220 -25.70 54.40 13.89
CA PRO A 220 -24.49 54.11 13.10
C PRO A 220 -23.96 55.28 12.22
N GLU A 221 -22.81 55.09 11.55
CA GLU A 221 -22.34 55.69 10.27
C GLU A 221 -21.05 54.92 9.86
N ALA A 222 -20.68 54.55 8.62
CA ALA A 222 -20.85 55.00 7.23
C ALA A 222 -19.63 55.78 6.68
N GLY A 223 -19.19 55.44 5.46
CA GLY A 223 -18.21 56.23 4.68
C GLY A 223 -17.06 55.44 4.03
N ALA A 224 -16.99 55.44 2.70
CA ALA A 224 -15.85 54.94 1.92
C ALA A 224 -15.56 55.89 0.75
N VAL A 225 -14.29 56.27 0.52
CA VAL A 225 -13.87 57.07 -0.65
C VAL A 225 -12.46 56.67 -1.15
N LEU A 226 -12.45 56.04 -2.33
CA LEU A 226 -11.55 56.16 -3.51
C LEU A 226 -10.07 56.63 -3.47
N SER A 227 -9.33 56.03 -4.43
CA SER A 227 -8.25 56.62 -5.26
C SER A 227 -6.78 56.44 -4.80
N ALA A 228 -5.74 56.44 -5.67
CA ALA A 228 -5.44 55.68 -6.91
C ALA A 228 -4.00 56.04 -7.37
N CYS A 229 -3.25 55.07 -7.94
CA CYS A 229 -1.89 55.24 -8.53
C CYS A 229 -0.78 55.75 -7.57
N GLY A 230 0.52 55.54 -7.77
CA GLY A 230 1.28 54.79 -8.77
C GLY A 230 2.75 55.28 -8.82
N VAL A 231 3.64 54.52 -9.49
CA VAL A 231 4.98 54.96 -9.99
C VAL A 231 6.18 54.97 -9.01
N THR A 232 7.19 54.16 -9.35
CA THR A 232 8.61 54.10 -8.93
C THR A 232 9.43 55.25 -9.59
N PRO A 233 10.72 55.61 -9.28
CA PRO A 233 11.86 54.71 -8.99
C PRO A 233 13.04 55.29 -8.14
N GLY A 234 14.22 54.64 -8.19
CA GLY A 234 15.53 55.15 -7.73
C GLY A 234 16.10 54.35 -6.54
N ALA A 235 17.19 53.57 -6.55
CA ALA A 235 18.45 53.46 -7.32
C ALA A 235 19.70 53.99 -6.58
N THR A 236 20.59 53.04 -6.27
CA THR A 236 22.07 53.12 -6.25
C THR A 236 22.87 53.81 -5.13
N THR A 237 24.08 53.24 -4.93
CA THR A 237 25.24 53.69 -4.13
C THR A 237 25.16 53.50 -2.60
N GLY A 238 26.24 53.13 -1.91
CA GLY A 238 27.60 52.82 -2.36
C GLY A 238 28.41 52.05 -1.31
N ALA A 239 29.58 51.53 -1.70
CA ALA A 239 30.47 50.76 -0.82
C ALA A 239 31.62 51.62 -0.28
N THR A 240 32.08 51.34 0.94
CA THR A 240 33.44 51.69 1.42
C THR A 240 33.95 50.68 2.43
N SER A 241 35.24 50.37 2.32
CA SER A 241 36.02 49.41 3.12
C SER A 241 36.65 50.01 4.38
N GLY A 242 36.98 49.16 5.37
CA GLY A 242 37.86 49.48 6.50
C GLY A 242 38.48 48.21 7.11
N THR A 243 39.74 48.26 7.56
CA THR A 243 40.61 47.08 7.64
C THR A 243 41.24 46.87 9.04
N THR A 244 41.27 45.61 9.53
CA THR A 244 42.16 45.05 10.59
C THR A 244 42.09 45.61 12.04
N PRO A 245 42.64 44.92 13.06
CA PRO A 245 43.19 43.53 13.12
C PRO A 245 42.43 42.62 14.13
N GLY A 246 42.80 41.34 14.20
CA GLY A 246 42.06 40.31 14.94
C GLY A 246 42.44 40.12 16.42
N ALA A 247 41.62 39.33 17.11
CA ALA A 247 41.92 38.68 18.38
C ALA A 247 41.38 37.25 18.35
N ILE A 248 42.20 36.28 18.76
CA ILE A 248 41.80 34.88 18.88
C ILE A 248 41.14 34.70 20.25
N THR A 249 39.86 34.35 20.27
CA THR A 249 39.23 33.70 21.43
C THR A 249 38.54 32.44 20.97
N SER A 250 39.15 31.31 21.30
CA SER A 250 38.51 30.00 21.20
C SER A 250 37.34 29.93 22.18
N ASP A 251 36.11 29.82 21.67
CA ASP A 251 35.02 29.26 22.46
C ASP A 251 34.33 28.15 21.65
N GLY A 252 34.79 26.93 21.91
CA GLY A 252 34.36 25.72 21.24
C GLY A 252 33.01 25.24 21.77
N SER A 253 31.96 26.04 21.59
CA SER A 253 30.58 25.58 21.77
C SER A 253 30.18 24.72 20.56
N ALA A 254 30.63 23.46 20.59
CA ALA A 254 30.11 22.43 19.69
C ALA A 254 28.66 22.13 20.10
N THR A 255 27.71 22.82 19.49
CA THR A 255 26.29 22.46 19.58
C THR A 255 26.10 21.06 19.04
N MET A 256 25.66 20.14 19.91
CA MET A 256 25.29 18.79 19.49
C MET A 256 24.24 18.88 18.37
N PRO A 257 24.39 18.10 17.27
CA PRO A 257 23.35 17.95 16.27
C PRO A 257 22.01 17.58 16.94
N GLY A 258 20.93 18.30 16.59
CA GLY A 258 19.60 18.09 17.18
C GLY A 258 19.17 19.11 18.27
N SER A 259 19.99 20.11 18.59
CA SER A 259 19.59 21.20 19.50
C SER A 259 18.86 22.34 18.77
N LEU A 260 17.53 22.44 18.95
CA LEU A 260 16.70 23.49 18.34
C LEU A 260 16.93 24.89 18.96
N PRO A 261 16.82 25.99 18.19
CA PRO A 261 16.91 27.35 18.72
C PRO A 261 15.78 27.68 19.70
N VAL A 262 16.12 28.43 20.76
CA VAL A 262 15.24 28.76 21.91
C VAL A 262 13.97 29.56 21.53
N ASN A 263 13.91 30.16 20.33
CA ASN A 263 12.82 31.02 19.86
C ASN A 263 12.00 30.42 18.70
N ALA A 264 11.80 29.10 18.66
CA ALA A 264 10.86 28.48 17.73
C ALA A 264 9.40 28.69 18.19
N GLU A 265 8.78 29.81 17.81
CA GLU A 265 7.33 29.98 17.97
C GLU A 265 6.58 28.86 17.23
N SER A 266 5.53 28.31 17.86
CA SER A 266 5.00 26.97 17.61
C SER A 266 4.13 26.83 16.36
N CYS A 267 4.72 27.05 15.18
CA CYS A 267 4.15 26.64 13.91
C CYS A 267 4.54 25.20 13.57
N TRP A 268 3.54 24.34 13.32
CA TRP A 268 3.77 22.98 12.80
C TRP A 268 4.58 23.07 11.50
N PRO A 269 5.64 22.25 11.29
CA PRO A 269 6.46 22.31 10.09
C PRO A 269 5.59 22.25 8.83
N LYS A 270 5.92 23.04 7.80
CA LYS A 270 5.05 23.14 6.62
C LYS A 270 5.20 21.92 5.72
N ASP A 271 4.09 21.57 5.07
CA ASP A 271 4.05 20.67 3.91
C ASP A 271 4.79 19.35 4.13
N VAL A 272 4.53 18.72 5.28
CA VAL A 272 5.17 17.47 5.70
C VAL A 272 4.68 16.30 4.85
N GLY A 273 5.61 15.55 4.27
CA GLY A 273 5.30 14.52 3.28
C GLY A 273 6.52 13.74 2.80
N ILE A 274 6.33 13.00 1.69
CA ILE A 274 7.38 12.17 1.08
C ILE A 274 8.27 13.05 0.21
N VAL A 275 9.55 13.12 0.57
CA VAL A 275 10.61 13.91 -0.10
C VAL A 275 11.30 13.10 -1.20
N ALA A 276 11.60 11.83 -0.91
CA ALA A 276 12.21 10.88 -1.85
C ALA A 276 11.58 9.50 -1.65
N LEU A 277 11.52 8.70 -2.72
CA LEU A 277 10.99 7.35 -2.71
C LEU A 277 11.91 6.42 -3.51
N GLU A 278 12.30 5.30 -2.92
CA GLU A 278 13.09 4.24 -3.57
C GLU A 278 12.34 2.91 -3.47
N ILE A 279 12.48 2.06 -4.49
CA ILE A 279 11.86 0.74 -4.53
C ILE A 279 12.91 -0.33 -4.81
N TYR A 280 12.79 -1.50 -4.19
CA TYR A 280 13.52 -2.70 -4.53
C TYR A 280 12.54 -3.86 -4.76
N PHE A 281 12.87 -4.70 -5.73
CA PHE A 281 12.22 -5.99 -5.99
C PHE A 281 13.30 -6.98 -6.48
N PRO A 282 13.15 -8.29 -6.25
CA PRO A 282 14.12 -9.28 -6.69
C PRO A 282 14.38 -9.26 -8.20
N SER A 283 15.56 -9.71 -8.59
CA SER A 283 16.03 -9.77 -9.98
C SER A 283 15.36 -10.85 -10.84
N GLN A 284 14.48 -11.67 -10.26
CA GLN A 284 13.85 -12.82 -10.91
C GLN A 284 12.33 -12.83 -10.75
N TYR A 285 11.63 -13.39 -11.74
CA TYR A 285 10.18 -13.59 -11.70
C TYR A 285 9.77 -14.90 -12.38
N VAL A 286 8.58 -15.41 -12.01
CA VAL A 286 7.86 -16.44 -12.78
C VAL A 286 6.77 -15.76 -13.61
N ASP A 287 6.62 -16.17 -14.88
CA ASP A 287 5.58 -15.68 -15.77
C ASP A 287 4.23 -16.36 -15.46
N GLN A 288 3.15 -15.57 -15.41
CA GLN A 288 1.83 -16.07 -15.02
C GLN A 288 1.17 -16.93 -16.11
N THR A 289 1.50 -16.73 -17.38
CA THR A 289 1.00 -17.59 -18.48
C THR A 289 1.67 -18.97 -18.44
N GLU A 290 2.96 -19.03 -18.09
CA GLU A 290 3.65 -20.30 -17.89
C GLU A 290 3.19 -20.98 -16.58
N LEU A 291 2.91 -20.21 -15.52
CA LEU A 291 2.36 -20.72 -14.28
C LEU A 291 0.91 -21.26 -14.45
N GLU A 292 0.09 -20.64 -15.31
CA GLU A 292 -1.24 -21.17 -15.69
C GLU A 292 -1.12 -22.59 -16.29
N LYS A 293 -0.14 -22.81 -17.18
CA LYS A 293 0.12 -24.13 -17.78
C LYS A 293 0.63 -25.14 -16.74
N TYR A 294 1.56 -24.72 -15.88
CA TYR A 294 2.18 -25.57 -14.86
C TYR A 294 1.17 -26.04 -13.81
N ASP A 295 0.30 -25.14 -13.33
CA ASP A 295 -0.77 -25.47 -12.38
C ASP A 295 -1.94 -26.25 -13.03
N GLY A 296 -1.94 -26.43 -14.35
CA GLY A 296 -2.99 -27.14 -15.09
C GLY A 296 -4.34 -26.42 -15.09
N VAL A 297 -4.33 -25.08 -15.16
CA VAL A 297 -5.54 -24.25 -15.09
C VAL A 297 -5.89 -23.61 -16.45
N ASP A 298 -7.14 -23.16 -16.58
CA ASP A 298 -7.59 -22.48 -17.81
C ASP A 298 -6.77 -21.21 -18.11
N ALA A 299 -6.40 -21.04 -19.38
CA ALA A 299 -5.71 -19.86 -19.85
C ALA A 299 -6.51 -18.59 -19.55
N GLY A 300 -5.86 -17.57 -18.99
CA GLY A 300 -6.50 -16.34 -18.54
C GLY A 300 -6.89 -16.33 -17.06
N LYS A 301 -6.83 -17.45 -16.33
CA LYS A 301 -7.22 -17.49 -14.90
C LYS A 301 -6.41 -16.51 -14.04
N TYR A 302 -5.11 -16.38 -14.29
CA TYR A 302 -4.22 -15.49 -13.57
C TYR A 302 -4.04 -14.18 -14.33
N THR A 303 -3.80 -14.25 -15.63
CA THR A 303 -3.51 -13.08 -16.50
C THR A 303 -4.72 -12.15 -16.71
N ILE A 304 -5.95 -12.68 -16.73
CA ILE A 304 -7.19 -11.90 -16.90
C ILE A 304 -8.03 -11.91 -15.61
N GLY A 305 -8.14 -13.08 -14.96
CA GLY A 305 -8.93 -13.28 -13.74
C GLY A 305 -8.36 -12.53 -12.53
N LEU A 306 -7.06 -12.70 -12.26
CA LEU A 306 -6.36 -11.91 -11.24
C LEU A 306 -5.81 -10.59 -11.83
N GLY A 307 -5.52 -10.56 -13.13
CA GLY A 307 -4.89 -9.41 -13.79
C GLY A 307 -3.38 -9.32 -13.56
N GLN A 308 -2.72 -10.46 -13.34
CA GLN A 308 -1.28 -10.55 -13.02
C GLN A 308 -0.50 -11.08 -14.22
N ALA A 309 0.59 -10.43 -14.62
CA ALA A 309 1.44 -10.87 -15.72
C ALA A 309 2.68 -11.63 -15.24
N ARG A 310 3.35 -11.13 -14.19
CA ARG A 310 4.60 -11.68 -13.65
C ARG A 310 4.61 -11.59 -12.13
N MET A 311 5.28 -12.53 -11.46
CA MET A 311 5.40 -12.57 -10.01
C MET A 311 6.88 -12.66 -9.61
N GLY A 312 7.39 -11.62 -8.94
CA GLY A 312 8.76 -11.60 -8.43
C GLY A 312 8.88 -12.42 -7.16
N PHE A 313 10.01 -13.08 -6.95
CA PHE A 313 10.23 -13.90 -5.76
C PHE A 313 11.68 -13.87 -5.30
N CYS A 314 11.88 -14.01 -4.00
CA CYS A 314 13.20 -14.10 -3.37
C CYS A 314 13.74 -15.53 -3.45
N SER A 315 15.04 -15.68 -3.71
CA SER A 315 15.75 -16.93 -3.46
C SER A 315 16.14 -17.08 -1.98
N ASP A 316 16.91 -18.12 -1.63
CA ASP A 316 17.46 -18.29 -0.28
C ASP A 316 18.55 -17.25 0.08
N ARG A 317 19.01 -16.46 -0.90
CA ARG A 317 19.88 -15.29 -0.72
C ARG A 317 19.16 -14.06 -0.17
N GLU A 318 17.83 -13.98 -0.27
CA GLU A 318 17.07 -12.77 0.05
C GLU A 318 16.05 -13.00 1.18
N ASP A 319 16.17 -12.21 2.24
CA ASP A 319 15.21 -12.14 3.35
C ASP A 319 14.78 -10.69 3.63
N ILE A 320 13.83 -10.51 4.55
CA ILE A 320 13.29 -9.19 4.88
C ILE A 320 14.37 -8.16 5.27
N ASN A 321 15.43 -8.57 5.97
CA ASN A 321 16.51 -7.66 6.35
C ASN A 321 17.30 -7.25 5.12
N SER A 322 17.63 -8.20 4.23
CA SER A 322 18.41 -7.92 3.03
C SER A 322 17.64 -7.05 2.02
N LEU A 323 16.32 -7.23 1.89
CA LEU A 323 15.44 -6.34 1.12
C LEU A 323 15.47 -4.91 1.68
N CYS A 324 15.31 -4.77 3.00
CA CYS A 324 15.28 -3.47 3.68
C CYS A 324 16.65 -2.75 3.65
N LEU A 325 17.75 -3.46 3.89
CA LEU A 325 19.13 -2.94 3.76
C LEU A 325 19.38 -2.40 2.34
N THR A 326 18.96 -3.16 1.33
CA THR A 326 19.11 -2.79 -0.09
C THR A 326 18.36 -1.50 -0.43
N VAL A 327 17.07 -1.42 -0.09
CA VAL A 327 16.27 -0.24 -0.47
C VAL A 327 16.67 1.02 0.31
N VAL A 328 17.10 0.87 1.57
CA VAL A 328 17.62 1.99 2.38
C VAL A 328 18.92 2.52 1.78
N GLN A 329 19.93 1.67 1.59
CA GLN A 329 21.22 2.14 1.10
C GLN A 329 21.11 2.75 -0.30
N LYS A 330 20.30 2.17 -1.19
CA LYS A 330 20.05 2.74 -2.53
C LYS A 330 19.37 4.11 -2.46
N LEU A 331 18.45 4.32 -1.52
CA LEU A 331 17.85 5.65 -1.30
C LEU A 331 18.91 6.66 -0.85
N MET A 332 19.73 6.30 0.15
CA MET A 332 20.75 7.20 0.71
C MET A 332 21.79 7.59 -0.34
N GLU A 333 22.30 6.62 -1.10
CA GLU A 333 23.28 6.84 -2.17
C GLU A 333 22.72 7.71 -3.31
N ARG A 334 21.53 7.37 -3.82
CA ARG A 334 20.90 8.08 -4.95
C ARG A 334 20.55 9.52 -4.63
N ASN A 335 20.27 9.84 -3.36
CA ASN A 335 19.92 11.18 -2.90
C ASN A 335 21.09 11.91 -2.21
N ASN A 336 22.30 11.31 -2.22
CA ASN A 336 23.52 11.84 -1.60
C ASN A 336 23.33 12.28 -0.13
N LEU A 337 22.62 11.47 0.66
CA LEU A 337 22.28 11.76 2.06
C LEU A 337 23.37 11.25 3.01
N SER A 338 23.73 12.06 4.02
CA SER A 338 24.46 11.53 5.18
C SER A 338 23.52 10.70 6.04
N TYR A 339 24.02 9.60 6.61
CA TYR A 339 23.30 8.84 7.63
C TYR A 339 22.95 9.68 8.88
N ASP A 340 23.69 10.77 9.13
CA ASP A 340 23.44 11.68 10.27
C ASP A 340 22.17 12.53 10.11
N CYS A 341 21.66 12.71 8.88
CA CYS A 341 20.47 13.53 8.65
C CYS A 341 19.15 12.80 8.92
N ILE A 342 19.19 11.59 9.48
CA ILE A 342 18.03 10.78 9.85
C ILE A 342 17.87 10.77 11.37
N GLY A 343 16.73 11.25 11.88
CA GLY A 343 16.40 11.23 13.32
C GLY A 343 15.36 10.17 13.70
N ARG A 344 14.66 9.59 12.71
CA ARG A 344 13.75 8.46 12.90
C ARG A 344 13.89 7.45 11.77
N LEU A 345 13.89 6.16 12.10
CA LEU A 345 13.84 5.04 11.17
C LEU A 345 12.81 4.02 11.68
N GLU A 346 11.77 3.74 10.88
CA GLU A 346 10.70 2.80 11.27
C GLU A 346 10.33 1.84 10.13
N VAL A 347 10.16 0.56 10.45
CA VAL A 347 9.90 -0.51 9.47
C VAL A 347 8.47 -1.04 9.60
N GLY A 348 7.71 -1.01 8.50
CA GLY A 348 6.48 -1.75 8.35
C GLY A 348 6.74 -3.10 7.67
N THR A 349 6.35 -4.21 8.31
CA THR A 349 6.46 -5.55 7.70
C THR A 349 5.49 -6.54 8.37
N GLU A 350 5.12 -7.59 7.65
CA GLU A 350 4.47 -8.80 8.17
C GLU A 350 5.31 -10.08 7.94
N THR A 351 6.56 -9.93 7.51
CA THR A 351 7.53 -11.00 7.24
C THR A 351 8.44 -11.18 8.46
N ILE A 352 7.95 -11.91 9.46
CA ILE A 352 8.60 -12.04 10.77
C ILE A 352 9.62 -13.19 10.78
N ILE A 353 10.90 -12.88 11.00
CA ILE A 353 12.00 -13.85 11.15
C ILE A 353 12.66 -13.86 12.53
N ASP A 354 12.32 -12.90 13.40
CA ASP A 354 12.60 -12.90 14.83
C ASP A 354 11.37 -12.29 15.55
N LYS A 355 11.03 -12.80 16.73
CA LYS A 355 9.83 -12.41 17.49
C LYS A 355 10.08 -11.26 18.47
N SER A 356 11.32 -10.81 18.62
CA SER A 356 11.74 -9.77 19.55
C SER A 356 12.74 -8.77 18.96
N LYS A 357 13.65 -9.21 18.08
CA LYS A 357 14.60 -8.31 17.40
C LYS A 357 13.97 -7.76 16.13
N SER A 358 13.79 -6.44 16.11
CA SER A 358 13.23 -5.70 14.98
C SER A 358 14.20 -5.59 13.80
N VAL A 359 13.67 -5.58 12.57
CA VAL A 359 14.37 -5.27 11.32
C VAL A 359 15.05 -3.90 11.43
N LYS A 360 14.42 -2.91 12.08
CA LYS A 360 15.04 -1.60 12.40
C LYS A 360 16.42 -1.75 13.05
N THR A 361 16.58 -2.66 14.01
CA THR A 361 17.88 -2.89 14.68
C THR A 361 18.87 -3.71 13.85
N VAL A 362 18.49 -4.19 12.67
CA VAL A 362 19.42 -4.74 11.66
C VAL A 362 19.84 -3.63 10.70
N LEU A 363 18.93 -2.71 10.36
CA LEU A 363 19.25 -1.53 9.54
C LEU A 363 20.23 -0.56 10.19
N MET A 364 20.33 -0.54 11.53
CA MET A 364 21.31 0.30 12.24
C MET A 364 22.77 0.02 11.83
N GLN A 365 23.09 -1.17 11.28
CA GLN A 365 24.42 -1.47 10.71
C GLN A 365 24.85 -0.44 9.64
N LEU A 366 23.91 0.15 8.90
CA LEU A 366 24.20 1.18 7.89
C LEU A 366 24.55 2.55 8.52
N PHE A 367 24.25 2.75 9.80
CA PHE A 367 24.46 3.99 10.55
C PHE A 367 25.65 3.89 11.54
N GLU A 368 26.19 2.69 11.77
CA GLU A 368 27.27 2.44 12.72
C GLU A 368 28.55 3.22 12.34
N GLU A 369 28.90 3.29 11.06
CA GLU A 369 30.11 4.00 10.58
C GLU A 369 30.04 5.53 10.74
N SER A 370 28.84 6.13 10.67
CA SER A 370 28.68 7.58 10.89
C SER A 370 28.58 7.94 12.39
N GLY A 371 28.33 6.94 13.24
CA GLY A 371 28.08 7.12 14.68
C GLY A 371 26.67 7.59 15.01
N ASN A 372 25.77 7.78 14.03
CA ASN A 372 24.39 8.19 14.27
C ASN A 372 23.53 7.05 14.86
N THR A 373 23.61 6.89 16.18
CA THR A 373 22.87 5.89 16.95
C THR A 373 21.58 6.42 17.58
N ASP A 374 21.45 7.75 17.74
CA ASP A 374 20.26 8.41 18.26
C ASP A 374 19.21 8.59 17.16
N VAL A 375 18.53 7.49 16.85
CA VAL A 375 17.52 7.40 15.78
C VAL A 375 16.28 6.70 16.35
N GLU A 376 15.17 7.41 16.50
CA GLU A 376 13.91 6.85 16.99
C GLU A 376 13.30 5.81 16.03
N GLY A 377 12.29 5.07 16.50
CA GLY A 377 11.53 4.11 15.70
C GLY A 377 12.01 2.65 15.85
N ILE A 378 11.12 1.72 15.49
CA ILE A 378 11.29 0.26 15.60
C ILE A 378 10.55 -0.42 14.42
N ASP A 379 9.95 -1.59 14.62
CA ASP A 379 9.05 -2.21 13.64
C ASP A 379 7.58 -2.02 14.06
N THR A 380 6.67 -2.00 13.09
CA THR A 380 5.22 -1.92 13.30
C THR A 380 4.46 -2.84 12.33
N THR A 381 3.54 -3.64 12.86
CA THR A 381 2.94 -4.77 12.13
C THR A 381 1.43 -4.86 12.34
N ASN A 382 0.68 -4.83 11.23
CA ASN A 382 -0.66 -5.42 11.11
C ASN A 382 -0.86 -5.82 9.64
N ALA A 383 -0.41 -7.03 9.27
CA ALA A 383 -0.41 -7.48 7.88
C ALA A 383 0.14 -6.37 6.93
N CYS A 384 -0.45 -6.24 5.74
CA CYS A 384 -0.08 -5.27 4.71
C CYS A 384 -0.27 -3.78 5.11
N TYR A 385 -0.78 -3.47 6.31
CA TYR A 385 -0.97 -2.09 6.79
C TYR A 385 0.30 -1.49 7.45
N GLY A 386 1.28 -2.31 7.84
CA GLY A 386 2.46 -1.89 8.62
C GLY A 386 3.20 -0.67 8.05
N GLY A 387 3.44 -0.63 6.73
CA GLY A 387 4.11 0.52 6.09
C GLY A 387 3.34 1.83 6.22
N THR A 388 2.01 1.80 6.25
CA THR A 388 1.17 2.99 6.47
C THR A 388 1.10 3.41 7.94
N ALA A 389 1.18 2.45 8.87
CA ALA A 389 1.41 2.79 10.28
C ALA A 389 2.74 3.52 10.47
N ALA A 390 3.84 2.99 9.90
CA ALA A 390 5.16 3.61 9.98
C ALA A 390 5.18 5.01 9.34
N LEU A 391 4.55 5.19 8.16
CA LEU A 391 4.42 6.50 7.53
C LEU A 391 3.65 7.49 8.43
N PHE A 392 2.53 7.10 9.01
CA PHE A 392 1.80 8.00 9.91
C PHE A 392 2.58 8.32 11.19
N ASN A 393 3.33 7.37 11.75
CA ASN A 393 4.19 7.60 12.91
C ASN A 393 5.32 8.58 12.59
N ALA A 394 5.97 8.45 11.43
CA ALA A 394 6.99 9.39 10.96
C ALA A 394 6.44 10.81 10.76
N ILE A 395 5.28 10.95 10.10
CA ILE A 395 4.62 12.25 9.89
C ILE A 395 4.25 12.88 11.24
N ASN A 396 3.65 12.10 12.14
CA ASN A 396 3.28 12.58 13.48
C ASN A 396 4.52 12.98 14.31
N TRP A 397 5.66 12.30 14.14
CA TRP A 397 6.92 12.62 14.84
C TRP A 397 7.53 13.94 14.35
N ILE A 398 7.62 14.16 13.03
CA ILE A 398 8.05 15.46 12.44
C ILE A 398 7.13 16.58 12.91
N GLU A 399 5.83 16.30 13.00
CA GLU A 399 4.81 17.23 13.47
C GLU A 399 4.77 17.41 15.01
N SER A 400 5.64 16.75 15.77
CA SER A 400 5.66 16.79 17.24
C SER A 400 6.70 17.76 17.83
N SER A 401 6.58 18.00 19.14
CA SER A 401 7.61 18.71 19.93
C SER A 401 8.92 17.93 20.10
N SER A 402 8.96 16.65 19.71
CA SER A 402 10.15 15.79 19.76
C SER A 402 10.90 15.75 18.42
N TRP A 403 10.46 16.52 17.42
CA TRP A 403 11.21 16.66 16.17
C TRP A 403 12.49 17.48 16.39
N ASP A 404 13.61 16.97 15.89
CA ASP A 404 14.96 17.51 16.06
C ASP A 404 15.49 18.23 14.80
N GLY A 405 14.65 18.39 13.77
CA GLY A 405 15.01 18.95 12.48
C GLY A 405 15.47 17.93 11.43
N ARG A 406 15.76 16.67 11.82
CA ARG A 406 16.23 15.61 10.89
C ARG A 406 15.07 14.95 10.14
N TYR A 407 15.38 14.23 9.08
CA TYR A 407 14.38 13.46 8.34
C TYR A 407 13.93 12.21 9.11
N ALA A 408 12.72 11.75 8.80
CA ALA A 408 12.29 10.39 9.12
C ALA A 408 12.43 9.50 7.87
N LEU A 409 12.90 8.28 8.06
CA LEU A 409 13.02 7.26 7.02
C LEU A 409 12.03 6.12 7.33
N VAL A 410 11.12 5.87 6.39
CA VAL A 410 10.09 4.84 6.52
C VAL A 410 10.41 3.72 5.54
N VAL A 411 10.49 2.49 6.03
CA VAL A 411 10.74 1.32 5.18
C VAL A 411 9.54 0.39 5.25
N ALA A 412 9.00 -0.01 4.11
CA ALA A 412 7.99 -1.05 4.02
C ALA A 412 8.60 -2.21 3.23
N GLY A 413 8.60 -3.45 3.76
CA GLY A 413 9.24 -4.58 3.09
C GLY A 413 8.56 -5.90 3.43
N ASP A 414 8.44 -6.80 2.47
CA ASP A 414 7.84 -8.12 2.68
C ASP A 414 8.20 -9.16 1.60
N ILE A 415 8.02 -10.43 1.97
CA ILE A 415 8.06 -11.59 1.07
C ILE A 415 6.71 -12.31 1.18
N ALA A 416 5.87 -12.18 0.15
CA ALA A 416 4.54 -12.75 0.09
C ALA A 416 4.55 -14.12 -0.58
N VAL A 417 4.64 -15.16 0.25
CA VAL A 417 4.57 -16.57 -0.19
C VAL A 417 3.35 -17.30 0.36
N TYR A 418 2.86 -18.25 -0.43
CA TYR A 418 1.68 -19.05 -0.11
C TYR A 418 1.92 -20.53 -0.47
N ALA A 419 1.24 -21.42 0.27
CA ALA A 419 1.19 -22.84 -0.03
C ALA A 419 0.63 -23.11 -1.44
N SER A 420 0.92 -24.31 -1.99
CA SER A 420 0.38 -24.75 -3.28
C SER A 420 -1.15 -24.61 -3.33
N GLY A 421 -1.67 -23.93 -4.35
CA GLY A 421 -3.10 -23.68 -4.52
C GLY A 421 -3.39 -22.28 -5.06
N ASN A 422 -4.67 -21.90 -5.09
CA ASN A 422 -5.15 -20.68 -5.76
C ASN A 422 -4.59 -19.35 -5.24
N ALA A 423 -3.91 -19.33 -4.08
CA ALA A 423 -3.28 -18.13 -3.52
C ALA A 423 -1.79 -17.97 -3.92
N ARG A 424 -1.11 -19.04 -4.36
CA ARG A 424 0.29 -18.96 -4.83
C ARG A 424 0.50 -17.94 -5.96
N PRO A 425 -0.37 -17.84 -6.98
CA PRO A 425 -0.23 -16.84 -8.06
C PRO A 425 -0.41 -15.38 -7.60
N THR A 426 -0.86 -15.14 -6.36
CA THR A 426 -0.97 -13.79 -5.76
C THR A 426 0.17 -13.46 -4.78
N GLY A 427 1.27 -14.22 -4.82
CA GLY A 427 2.51 -13.88 -4.12
C GLY A 427 3.26 -12.69 -4.75
N GLY A 428 4.46 -12.43 -4.25
CA GLY A 428 5.35 -11.35 -4.69
C GLY A 428 6.40 -11.02 -3.64
N ALA A 429 7.36 -10.16 -3.94
CA ALA A 429 8.36 -9.70 -2.97
C ALA A 429 8.93 -8.33 -3.32
N GLY A 430 9.28 -7.54 -2.31
CA GLY A 430 9.94 -6.25 -2.50
C GLY A 430 10.00 -5.40 -1.24
N ALA A 431 10.62 -4.23 -1.37
CA ALA A 431 10.66 -3.21 -0.34
C ALA A 431 10.59 -1.80 -0.94
N VAL A 432 10.11 -0.83 -0.17
CA VAL A 432 10.07 0.59 -0.51
C VAL A 432 10.60 1.38 0.67
N ALA A 433 11.54 2.29 0.41
CA ALA A 433 11.97 3.30 1.37
C ALA A 433 11.40 4.67 0.98
N MET A 434 10.96 5.43 1.97
CA MET A 434 10.41 6.78 1.81
C MET A 434 11.12 7.71 2.79
N LEU A 435 11.81 8.73 2.26
CA LEU A 435 12.31 9.84 3.06
C LEU A 435 11.15 10.81 3.32
N VAL A 436 10.94 11.17 4.58
CA VAL A 436 9.83 11.99 5.04
C VAL A 436 10.36 13.24 5.73
N GLY A 437 9.84 14.41 5.34
CA GLY A 437 10.31 15.71 5.81
C GLY A 437 9.34 16.85 5.51
N PRO A 438 9.64 18.08 5.97
CA PRO A 438 8.89 19.29 5.60
C PRO A 438 9.15 19.70 4.14
N ASN A 439 8.29 20.57 3.60
CA ASN A 439 8.40 21.13 2.25
C ASN A 439 8.45 20.05 1.14
N ALA A 440 7.72 18.96 1.33
CA ALA A 440 7.75 17.79 0.44
C ALA A 440 7.02 18.06 -0.89
N PRO A 441 7.44 17.40 -2.00
CA PRO A 441 6.67 17.40 -3.25
C PRO A 441 5.36 16.60 -3.13
N LEU A 442 5.29 15.64 -2.20
CA LEU A 442 4.14 14.76 -1.96
C LEU A 442 3.65 14.92 -0.51
N ILE A 443 2.85 15.95 -0.30
CA ILE A 443 2.40 16.45 1.01
C ILE A 443 1.21 15.63 1.52
N LEU A 444 1.21 15.16 2.77
CA LEU A 444 0.00 14.51 3.32
C LEU A 444 -1.04 15.57 3.70
N GLU A 445 -2.27 15.43 3.20
CA GLU A 445 -3.33 16.40 3.53
C GLU A 445 -3.77 16.25 5.00
N ARG A 446 -3.48 17.29 5.80
CA ARG A 446 -3.68 17.30 7.25
C ARG A 446 -5.14 17.03 7.64
N GLY A 447 -5.31 16.14 8.61
CA GLY A 447 -6.62 15.73 9.13
C GLY A 447 -7.38 14.71 8.27
N LEU A 448 -7.02 14.51 6.99
CA LEU A 448 -7.76 13.69 6.03
C LEU A 448 -7.36 12.20 6.04
N ARG A 449 -7.37 11.58 7.24
CA ARG A 449 -7.17 10.13 7.42
C ARG A 449 -8.51 9.44 7.76
N GLY A 450 -9.10 8.74 6.80
CA GLY A 450 -10.32 7.93 6.96
C GLY A 450 -10.00 6.50 7.38
N THR A 451 -9.88 6.24 8.67
CA THR A 451 -9.45 4.94 9.24
C THR A 451 -10.62 4.06 9.65
N HIS A 452 -10.52 2.75 9.41
CA HIS A 452 -11.37 1.70 9.98
C HIS A 452 -10.51 0.55 10.49
N MET A 453 -10.85 0.02 11.66
CA MET A 453 -10.19 -1.14 12.28
C MET A 453 -11.27 -2.01 12.92
N GLN A 454 -11.18 -3.32 12.73
CA GLN A 454 -12.19 -4.27 13.18
C GLN A 454 -11.57 -5.65 13.33
N HIS A 455 -11.91 -6.38 14.39
CA HIS A 455 -11.47 -7.76 14.55
C HIS A 455 -12.08 -8.68 13.46
N ALA A 456 -11.22 -9.38 12.71
CA ALA A 456 -11.57 -10.36 11.69
C ALA A 456 -10.51 -11.49 11.63
N TYR A 457 -10.87 -12.62 11.04
CA TYR A 457 -10.00 -13.75 10.74
C TYR A 457 -9.98 -14.05 9.24
N ASP A 458 -9.82 -13.00 8.43
CA ASP A 458 -9.87 -13.07 6.97
C ASP A 458 -8.55 -13.56 6.34
N PHE A 459 -7.43 -13.11 6.88
CA PHE A 459 -6.08 -13.62 6.61
C PHE A 459 -5.24 -13.40 7.88
N TYR A 460 -4.49 -14.41 8.30
CA TYR A 460 -3.66 -14.35 9.51
C TYR A 460 -2.57 -15.44 9.49
N LYS A 461 -1.48 -15.24 10.24
CA LYS A 461 -0.36 -16.19 10.38
C LYS A 461 -0.32 -16.75 11.81
N PRO A 462 -1.15 -17.77 12.15
CA PRO A 462 -1.19 -18.34 13.50
C PRO A 462 -0.11 -19.40 13.73
N ASP A 463 0.37 -20.04 12.66
CA ASP A 463 1.37 -21.11 12.72
C ASP A 463 2.77 -20.48 12.66
N MET A 464 3.46 -20.48 13.80
CA MET A 464 4.82 -19.96 13.94
C MET A 464 5.88 -20.88 13.29
N VAL A 465 5.50 -22.05 12.78
CA VAL A 465 6.37 -23.00 12.08
C VAL A 465 6.22 -22.88 10.55
N SER A 466 5.28 -22.07 10.05
CA SER A 466 5.03 -21.90 8.63
C SER A 466 5.04 -20.42 8.23
N GLU A 467 5.74 -20.09 7.15
CA GLU A 467 5.65 -18.75 6.53
C GLU A 467 4.28 -18.52 5.87
N TYR A 468 3.57 -19.60 5.51
CA TYR A 468 2.29 -19.53 4.82
C TYR A 468 1.14 -19.12 5.77
N PRO A 469 0.28 -18.17 5.34
CA PRO A 469 -0.88 -17.71 6.11
C PRO A 469 -2.07 -18.68 6.03
N VAL A 470 -2.94 -18.62 7.04
CA VAL A 470 -4.32 -19.11 6.95
C VAL A 470 -5.17 -18.02 6.31
N VAL A 471 -5.94 -18.36 5.27
CA VAL A 471 -6.67 -17.40 4.44
C VAL A 471 -8.08 -17.91 4.15
N ASP A 472 -9.10 -17.13 4.54
CA ASP A 472 -10.44 -17.25 3.97
C ASP A 472 -10.55 -16.25 2.81
N GLY A 473 -10.33 -16.75 1.59
CA GLY A 473 -10.30 -15.92 0.39
C GLY A 473 -11.64 -15.24 0.06
N LYS A 474 -12.77 -15.73 0.57
CA LYS A 474 -14.05 -15.04 0.43
C LYS A 474 -14.15 -13.93 1.47
N LEU A 475 -13.87 -14.24 2.74
CA LEU A 475 -13.92 -13.25 3.82
C LEU A 475 -12.94 -12.11 3.60
N SER A 476 -11.74 -12.35 3.06
CA SER A 476 -10.75 -11.29 2.79
C SER A 476 -11.23 -10.26 1.77
N ILE A 477 -11.93 -10.68 0.70
CA ILE A 477 -12.54 -9.76 -0.27
C ILE A 477 -13.67 -8.94 0.40
N GLN A 478 -14.49 -9.56 1.25
CA GLN A 478 -15.55 -8.87 1.99
C GLN A 478 -14.98 -7.86 3.00
N CYS A 479 -13.95 -8.24 3.76
CA CYS A 479 -13.28 -7.37 4.72
C CYS A 479 -12.57 -6.20 4.02
N TYR A 480 -11.89 -6.43 2.89
CA TYR A 480 -11.29 -5.38 2.08
C TYR A 480 -12.34 -4.37 1.58
N LEU A 481 -13.43 -4.82 0.95
CA LEU A 481 -14.45 -3.92 0.39
C LEU A 481 -15.26 -3.18 1.46
N SER A 482 -15.61 -3.85 2.56
CA SER A 482 -16.29 -3.19 3.69
C SER A 482 -15.38 -2.18 4.41
N ALA A 483 -14.08 -2.45 4.50
CA ALA A 483 -13.10 -1.48 4.97
C ALA A 483 -13.00 -0.26 4.04
N LEU A 484 -12.99 -0.49 2.72
CA LEU A 484 -12.98 0.58 1.71
C LEU A 484 -14.22 1.50 1.83
N ASP A 485 -15.42 0.93 1.90
CA ASP A 485 -16.68 1.68 2.08
C ASP A 485 -16.64 2.57 3.34
N ARG A 486 -16.16 1.99 4.45
CA ARG A 486 -16.08 2.71 5.73
C ARG A 486 -15.00 3.79 5.72
N CYS A 487 -13.80 3.48 5.24
CA CYS A 487 -12.70 4.42 5.13
C CYS A 487 -13.05 5.61 4.22
N TYR A 488 -13.66 5.34 3.06
CA TYR A 488 -14.11 6.38 2.14
C TYR A 488 -15.20 7.27 2.75
N THR A 489 -16.18 6.68 3.45
CA THR A 489 -17.21 7.45 4.17
C THR A 489 -16.61 8.35 5.25
N VAL A 490 -15.66 7.86 6.06
CA VAL A 490 -14.99 8.69 7.08
C VAL A 490 -14.14 9.78 6.43
N TYR A 491 -13.45 9.50 5.31
CA TYR A 491 -12.68 10.48 4.56
C TYR A 491 -13.59 11.60 4.00
N ARG A 492 -14.68 11.25 3.30
CA ARG A 492 -15.66 12.19 2.74
C ARG A 492 -16.22 13.12 3.82
N ASN A 493 -16.58 12.58 4.99
CA ASN A 493 -17.06 13.38 6.12
C ASN A 493 -16.00 14.38 6.64
N LYS A 494 -14.73 13.97 6.69
CA LYS A 494 -13.63 14.81 7.17
C LYS A 494 -13.31 15.97 6.21
N ILE A 495 -13.25 15.71 4.90
CA ILE A 495 -12.97 16.77 3.92
C ILE A 495 -14.17 17.72 3.73
N HIS A 496 -15.40 17.21 3.77
CA HIS A 496 -16.59 18.06 3.77
C HIS A 496 -16.61 19.00 4.98
N ALA A 497 -16.23 18.52 6.18
CA ALA A 497 -16.11 19.36 7.37
C ALA A 497 -14.94 20.36 7.33
N GLN A 498 -13.96 20.19 6.45
CA GLN A 498 -12.93 21.21 6.15
C GLN A 498 -13.49 22.25 5.18
N TRP A 499 -14.05 21.81 4.04
CA TRP A 499 -14.65 22.71 3.04
C TRP A 499 -15.76 23.59 3.62
N GLN A 500 -16.60 23.08 4.53
CA GLN A 500 -17.61 23.88 5.22
C GLN A 500 -17.02 25.01 6.07
N LYS A 501 -15.83 24.82 6.68
CA LYS A 501 -15.11 25.89 7.39
C LYS A 501 -14.51 26.92 6.44
N GLU A 502 -14.17 26.49 5.23
CA GLU A 502 -13.69 27.32 4.12
C GLU A 502 -14.87 27.96 3.33
N GLY A 503 -16.11 27.83 3.81
CA GLY A 503 -17.30 28.42 3.18
C GLY A 503 -17.82 27.71 1.94
N THR A 504 -17.34 26.49 1.66
CA THR A 504 -17.70 25.69 0.48
C THR A 504 -18.57 24.49 0.88
N ASP A 505 -19.87 24.55 0.59
CA ASP A 505 -20.80 23.43 0.82
C ASP A 505 -20.93 22.55 -0.45
N ARG A 506 -19.82 21.87 -0.81
CA ARG A 506 -19.79 20.93 -1.93
C ARG A 506 -19.58 19.50 -1.45
N ARG A 507 -20.07 18.54 -2.23
CA ARG A 507 -19.95 17.11 -1.97
C ARG A 507 -18.68 16.54 -2.57
N PHE A 508 -18.02 15.65 -1.84
CA PHE A 508 -16.84 14.92 -2.31
C PHE A 508 -17.24 13.72 -3.19
N THR A 509 -16.56 13.56 -4.32
CA THR A 509 -16.72 12.44 -5.27
C THR A 509 -15.37 11.97 -5.82
N LEU A 510 -15.35 10.86 -6.57
CA LEU A 510 -14.15 10.38 -7.28
C LEU A 510 -13.53 11.38 -8.26
N ASN A 511 -14.27 12.42 -8.69
CA ASN A 511 -13.74 13.47 -9.55
C ASN A 511 -12.81 14.44 -8.79
N ASP A 512 -12.89 14.49 -7.45
CA ASP A 512 -12.07 15.35 -6.59
C ASP A 512 -10.69 14.75 -6.25
N PHE A 513 -10.43 13.54 -6.74
CA PHE A 513 -9.12 12.91 -6.82
C PHE A 513 -8.57 13.05 -8.25
N GLY A 514 -7.32 13.50 -8.39
CA GLY A 514 -6.57 13.39 -9.64
C GLY A 514 -6.30 11.91 -9.95
N PHE A 515 -5.74 11.21 -8.96
CA PHE A 515 -5.39 9.78 -9.02
C PHE A 515 -5.88 9.04 -7.79
N MET A 516 -6.04 7.72 -7.91
CA MET A 516 -6.44 6.84 -6.81
C MET A 516 -5.57 5.58 -6.83
N ILE A 517 -4.81 5.36 -5.76
CA ILE A 517 -3.95 4.20 -5.56
C ILE A 517 -4.42 3.38 -4.35
N PHE A 518 -4.17 2.07 -4.41
CA PHE A 518 -4.71 1.09 -3.48
C PHE A 518 -3.62 0.09 -3.09
N HIS A 519 -3.72 -0.50 -1.91
CA HIS A 519 -3.07 -1.78 -1.65
C HIS A 519 -3.55 -2.79 -2.71
N SER A 520 -2.63 -3.41 -3.43
CA SER A 520 -2.93 -4.29 -4.56
C SER A 520 -2.46 -5.72 -4.29
N PRO A 521 -3.32 -6.59 -3.74
CA PRO A 521 -3.09 -8.04 -3.72
C PRO A 521 -3.02 -8.63 -5.12
N TYR A 522 -3.86 -8.11 -6.02
CA TYR A 522 -3.87 -8.41 -7.45
C TYR A 522 -4.72 -7.37 -8.19
N CYS A 523 -4.37 -7.09 -9.44
CA CYS A 523 -4.90 -5.95 -10.19
C CYS A 523 -6.43 -5.97 -10.35
N LYS A 524 -7.07 -7.14 -10.44
CA LYS A 524 -8.54 -7.26 -10.55
C LYS A 524 -9.25 -6.71 -9.31
N LEU A 525 -8.73 -6.90 -8.10
CA LEU A 525 -9.36 -6.36 -6.89
C LEU A 525 -9.32 -4.83 -6.88
N VAL A 526 -8.23 -4.22 -7.38
CA VAL A 526 -8.14 -2.77 -7.51
C VAL A 526 -9.13 -2.23 -8.54
N GLN A 527 -9.33 -2.92 -9.67
CA GLN A 527 -10.37 -2.57 -10.64
C GLN A 527 -11.78 -2.60 -10.01
N LYS A 528 -12.08 -3.63 -9.21
CA LYS A 528 -13.33 -3.73 -8.44
C LYS A 528 -13.44 -2.65 -7.36
N SER A 529 -12.32 -2.21 -6.78
CA SER A 529 -12.28 -1.17 -5.74
C SER A 529 -12.68 0.20 -6.28
N VAL A 530 -12.23 0.58 -7.48
CA VAL A 530 -12.67 1.81 -8.15
C VAL A 530 -14.18 1.75 -8.47
N ALA A 531 -14.67 0.61 -8.97
CA ALA A 531 -16.09 0.38 -9.19
C ALA A 531 -16.91 0.49 -7.87
N ARG A 532 -16.37 -0.01 -6.76
CA ARG A 532 -16.99 0.06 -5.44
C ARG A 532 -17.07 1.49 -4.89
N LEU A 533 -16.04 2.30 -5.11
CA LEU A 533 -16.10 3.72 -4.76
C LEU A 533 -17.13 4.49 -5.62
N LEU A 534 -17.27 4.13 -6.90
CA LEU A 534 -18.30 4.72 -7.76
C LEU A 534 -19.72 4.35 -7.28
N LEU A 535 -19.93 3.12 -6.78
CA LEU A 535 -21.17 2.72 -6.12
C LEU A 535 -21.42 3.53 -4.83
N ASN A 536 -20.38 3.80 -4.03
CA ASN A 536 -20.51 4.67 -2.85
C ASN A 536 -20.91 6.10 -3.23
N ASP A 537 -20.45 6.63 -4.37
CA ASP A 537 -20.86 7.94 -4.86
C ASP A 537 -22.28 7.93 -5.44
N PHE A 538 -22.66 6.87 -6.16
CA PHE A 538 -24.04 6.70 -6.66
C PHE A 538 -25.06 6.65 -5.52
N LEU A 539 -24.87 5.75 -4.54
CA LEU A 539 -25.82 5.55 -3.44
C LEU A 539 -25.90 6.74 -2.47
N SER A 540 -24.78 7.46 -2.31
CA SER A 540 -24.74 8.66 -1.45
C SER A 540 -25.22 9.93 -2.16
N ASP A 541 -25.54 9.85 -3.46
CA ASP A 541 -26.29 10.91 -4.14
C ASP A 541 -27.77 10.77 -3.79
N GLN A 542 -28.48 11.89 -3.70
CA GLN A 542 -29.94 11.86 -3.56
C GLN A 542 -30.60 11.71 -4.94
N ASN A 543 -30.10 12.45 -5.93
CA ASN A 543 -30.62 12.55 -7.29
C ASN A 543 -29.47 12.35 -8.31
N PRO A 544 -28.87 11.15 -8.38
CA PRO A 544 -27.83 10.89 -9.38
C PRO A 544 -28.39 11.03 -10.80
N GLU A 545 -27.67 11.73 -11.67
CA GLU A 545 -28.03 11.83 -13.08
C GLU A 545 -27.81 10.48 -13.76
N THR A 546 -28.91 9.82 -14.14
CA THR A 546 -28.95 8.46 -14.70
C THR A 546 -29.46 8.45 -16.15
N ALA A 547 -30.05 9.54 -16.65
CA ALA A 547 -30.39 9.62 -18.07
C ALA A 547 -29.12 9.71 -18.92
N ASN A 548 -28.08 10.39 -18.44
CA ASN A 548 -26.81 10.59 -19.15
C ASN A 548 -25.60 10.51 -18.20
N GLY A 549 -24.39 10.32 -18.76
CA GLY A 549 -23.14 10.38 -17.99
C GLY A 549 -22.80 9.09 -17.24
N VAL A 550 -22.03 9.20 -16.15
CA VAL A 550 -21.34 8.07 -15.51
C VAL A 550 -22.28 7.07 -14.83
N PHE A 551 -23.46 7.50 -14.38
CA PHE A 551 -24.46 6.61 -13.76
C PHE A 551 -25.55 6.12 -14.73
N SER A 552 -25.36 6.28 -16.03
CA SER A 552 -26.38 5.92 -17.02
C SER A 552 -26.66 4.41 -17.05
N GLY A 553 -27.93 4.03 -16.92
CA GLY A 553 -28.37 2.63 -16.87
C GLY A 553 -28.13 1.93 -15.52
N LEU A 554 -27.95 2.68 -14.42
CA LEU A 554 -27.74 2.14 -13.07
C LEU A 554 -28.97 2.30 -12.13
N GLU A 555 -30.11 2.75 -12.65
CA GLU A 555 -31.35 3.01 -11.90
C GLU A 555 -31.82 1.79 -11.10
N ALA A 556 -31.68 0.59 -11.68
CA ALA A 556 -32.04 -0.68 -11.05
C ALA A 556 -31.28 -0.97 -9.73
N PHE A 557 -30.18 -0.25 -9.48
CA PHE A 557 -29.32 -0.38 -8.30
C PHE A 557 -29.59 0.69 -7.24
N ARG A 558 -30.62 1.53 -7.38
CA ARG A 558 -30.83 2.71 -6.52
C ARG A 558 -31.03 2.40 -5.03
N ASP A 559 -31.78 1.33 -4.75
CA ASP A 559 -32.26 0.97 -3.40
C ASP A 559 -31.47 -0.17 -2.74
N ILE A 560 -30.36 -0.59 -3.35
CA ILE A 560 -29.49 -1.64 -2.78
C ILE A 560 -28.64 -1.09 -1.63
N LYS A 561 -28.22 -1.97 -0.74
CA LYS A 561 -27.28 -1.64 0.34
C LYS A 561 -25.86 -2.08 -0.01
N LEU A 562 -24.88 -1.39 0.55
CA LEU A 562 -23.47 -1.75 0.38
C LEU A 562 -23.19 -3.13 1.00
N GLU A 563 -23.71 -3.40 2.19
CA GLU A 563 -23.48 -4.64 2.91
C GLU A 563 -24.00 -5.91 2.21
N ASP A 564 -25.03 -5.78 1.36
CA ASP A 564 -25.65 -6.91 0.66
C ASP A 564 -24.96 -7.24 -0.68
N THR A 565 -24.02 -6.39 -1.15
CA THR A 565 -23.57 -6.37 -2.56
C THR A 565 -22.10 -6.74 -2.79
N TYR A 566 -21.36 -7.17 -1.75
CA TYR A 566 -19.93 -7.51 -1.88
C TYR A 566 -19.59 -8.62 -2.89
N PHE A 567 -20.57 -9.48 -3.22
CA PHE A 567 -20.42 -10.57 -4.19
C PHE A 567 -21.54 -10.57 -5.25
N ASP A 568 -22.29 -9.48 -5.36
CA ASP A 568 -23.30 -9.33 -6.39
C ASP A 568 -22.61 -9.10 -7.74
N ARG A 569 -22.81 -10.05 -8.66
CA ARG A 569 -22.13 -10.05 -9.96
C ARG A 569 -22.71 -9.04 -10.93
N ASP A 570 -23.97 -8.67 -10.79
CA ASP A 570 -24.63 -7.72 -11.68
C ASP A 570 -24.27 -6.29 -11.28
N VAL A 571 -24.24 -6.01 -9.96
CA VAL A 571 -23.67 -4.77 -9.41
C VAL A 571 -22.19 -4.65 -9.79
N GLU A 572 -21.37 -5.68 -9.55
CA GLU A 572 -19.95 -5.68 -9.92
C GLU A 572 -19.75 -5.36 -11.41
N LYS A 573 -20.46 -6.08 -12.30
CA LYS A 573 -20.35 -5.90 -13.75
C LYS A 573 -20.81 -4.53 -14.22
N ALA A 574 -21.92 -4.02 -13.68
CA ALA A 574 -22.46 -2.71 -14.04
C ALA A 574 -21.51 -1.58 -13.61
N PHE A 575 -21.05 -1.59 -12.36
CA PHE A 575 -20.15 -0.55 -11.85
C PHE A 575 -18.73 -0.66 -12.41
N MET A 576 -18.21 -1.86 -12.72
CA MET A 576 -16.94 -2.01 -13.46
C MET A 576 -17.02 -1.45 -14.89
N LYS A 577 -18.18 -1.55 -15.56
CA LYS A 577 -18.40 -0.92 -16.87
C LYS A 577 -18.48 0.60 -16.73
N ALA A 578 -19.27 1.11 -15.78
CA ALA A 578 -19.45 2.54 -15.54
C ALA A 578 -18.14 3.23 -15.11
N SER A 579 -17.33 2.58 -14.27
CA SER A 579 -16.06 3.11 -13.78
C SER A 579 -14.86 2.86 -14.71
N ALA A 580 -15.06 2.25 -15.88
CA ALA A 580 -13.95 1.79 -16.73
C ALA A 580 -12.99 2.93 -17.11
N GLU A 581 -13.53 4.10 -17.47
CA GLU A 581 -12.73 5.25 -17.87
C GLU A 581 -12.08 5.96 -16.67
N LEU A 582 -12.79 6.08 -15.54
CA LEU A 582 -12.20 6.56 -14.28
C LEU A 582 -11.02 5.66 -13.85
N PHE A 583 -11.16 4.34 -13.97
CA PHE A 583 -10.09 3.39 -13.69
C PHE A 583 -8.90 3.58 -14.65
N ASN A 584 -9.14 3.71 -15.96
CA ASN A 584 -8.09 3.95 -16.95
C ASN A 584 -7.29 5.22 -16.65
N GLN A 585 -7.98 6.33 -16.35
CA GLN A 585 -7.36 7.64 -16.14
C GLN A 585 -6.69 7.79 -14.77
N LYS A 586 -7.32 7.28 -13.70
CA LYS A 586 -6.95 7.62 -12.31
C LYS A 586 -6.17 6.51 -11.57
N THR A 587 -6.19 5.27 -12.06
CA THR A 587 -5.67 4.11 -11.30
C THR A 587 -4.85 3.13 -12.13
N LYS A 588 -5.17 2.89 -13.40
CA LYS A 588 -4.53 1.83 -14.21
C LYS A 588 -3.00 1.94 -14.26
N ALA A 589 -2.47 3.15 -14.42
CA ALA A 589 -1.02 3.39 -14.43
C ALA A 589 -0.35 2.97 -13.11
N SER A 590 -1.01 3.16 -11.96
CA SER A 590 -0.46 2.77 -10.65
C SER A 590 -0.29 1.25 -10.50
N LEU A 591 -0.81 0.43 -11.42
CA LEU A 591 -0.73 -1.02 -11.34
C LEU A 591 0.49 -1.63 -12.02
N LEU A 592 1.41 -0.82 -12.60
CA LEU A 592 2.61 -1.32 -13.30
C LEU A 592 3.40 -2.33 -12.46
N VAL A 593 3.87 -1.93 -11.26
CA VAL A 593 4.64 -2.82 -10.38
C VAL A 593 3.79 -3.99 -9.90
N SER A 594 2.52 -3.78 -9.53
CA SER A 594 1.68 -4.88 -9.03
C SER A 594 1.43 -5.96 -10.09
N ASN A 595 1.12 -5.57 -11.33
CA ASN A 595 0.94 -6.49 -12.46
C ASN A 595 2.22 -7.25 -12.83
N GLN A 596 3.38 -6.61 -12.65
CA GLN A 596 4.69 -7.12 -13.10
C GLN A 596 5.51 -7.78 -11.98
N ASN A 597 5.13 -7.63 -10.71
CA ASN A 597 5.89 -8.14 -9.56
C ASN A 597 5.05 -8.91 -8.55
N GLY A 598 3.71 -8.82 -8.59
CA GLY A 598 2.83 -9.49 -7.64
C GLY A 598 2.44 -8.64 -6.43
N ASN A 599 1.93 -9.30 -5.39
CA ASN A 599 1.63 -8.69 -4.11
C ASN A 599 2.91 -8.54 -3.29
N MET A 600 3.28 -7.33 -2.93
CA MET A 600 4.43 -7.09 -2.05
C MET A 600 4.00 -6.84 -0.59
N TYR A 601 2.79 -7.20 -0.17
CA TYR A 601 2.22 -6.86 1.15
C TYR A 601 2.38 -5.37 1.52
N THR A 602 3.14 -5.01 2.57
CA THR A 602 3.21 -3.62 3.07
C THR A 602 3.68 -2.59 2.05
N PRO A 603 4.75 -2.82 1.24
CA PRO A 603 5.11 -1.91 0.14
C PRO A 603 4.15 -1.93 -1.05
N SER A 604 3.13 -2.80 -1.14
CA SER A 604 2.28 -2.91 -2.34
C SER A 604 1.61 -1.58 -2.74
N VAL A 605 1.03 -0.83 -1.78
CA VAL A 605 0.43 0.49 -2.06
C VAL A 605 1.48 1.54 -2.47
N TYR A 606 2.70 1.44 -1.94
CA TYR A 606 3.81 2.35 -2.25
C TYR A 606 4.50 2.00 -3.56
N GLY A 607 4.50 0.73 -3.97
CA GLY A 607 4.82 0.32 -5.34
C GLY A 607 3.79 0.82 -6.35
N CYS A 608 2.53 1.00 -5.94
CA CYS A 608 1.53 1.66 -6.75
C CYS A 608 1.78 3.18 -6.87
N LEU A 609 2.21 3.84 -5.78
CA LEU A 609 2.69 5.22 -5.82
C LEU A 609 3.91 5.37 -6.75
N ALA A 610 4.90 4.49 -6.62
CA ALA A 610 6.10 4.47 -7.47
C ALA A 610 5.73 4.29 -8.95
N SER A 611 4.80 3.39 -9.24
CA SER A 611 4.26 3.15 -10.59
C SER A 611 3.60 4.40 -11.18
N LEU A 612 2.87 5.18 -10.38
CA LEU A 612 2.25 6.44 -10.80
C LEU A 612 3.33 7.49 -11.12
N LEU A 613 4.28 7.71 -10.21
CA LEU A 613 5.36 8.69 -10.37
C LEU A 613 6.28 8.38 -11.58
N ALA A 614 6.46 7.11 -11.91
CA ALA A 614 7.26 6.66 -13.06
C ALA A 614 6.61 6.90 -14.44
N GLN A 615 5.32 7.25 -14.51
CA GLN A 615 4.55 7.27 -15.76
C GLN A 615 3.90 8.62 -16.09
N TYR A 616 3.99 9.61 -15.20
CA TYR A 616 3.46 10.96 -15.43
C TYR A 616 4.55 11.99 -15.20
N SER A 617 4.55 13.06 -16.02
CA SER A 617 5.50 14.16 -15.86
C SER A 617 5.16 15.02 -14.63
N PRO A 618 6.11 15.82 -14.11
CA PRO A 618 5.86 16.77 -13.03
C PRO A 618 4.65 17.66 -13.27
N GLU A 619 4.44 18.15 -14.51
CA GLU A 619 3.33 19.04 -14.87
C GLU A 619 1.97 18.34 -14.84
N GLN A 620 1.93 17.04 -15.16
CA GLN A 620 0.69 16.24 -15.09
C GLN A 620 0.31 15.92 -13.64
N LEU A 621 1.31 15.80 -12.77
CA LEU A 621 1.15 15.54 -11.34
C LEU A 621 0.90 16.82 -10.53
N ALA A 622 1.37 17.98 -11.01
CA ALA A 622 1.33 19.26 -10.30
C ALA A 622 -0.05 19.60 -9.73
N GLY A 623 -0.09 19.91 -8.43
CA GLY A 623 -1.31 20.28 -7.73
C GLY A 623 -2.36 19.16 -7.60
N GLN A 624 -2.14 17.95 -8.11
CA GLN A 624 -3.12 16.87 -8.06
C GLN A 624 -3.35 16.35 -6.64
N ARG A 625 -4.52 15.74 -6.41
CA ARG A 625 -4.82 14.96 -5.20
C ARG A 625 -4.73 13.47 -5.53
N ILE A 626 -3.84 12.76 -4.85
CA ILE A 626 -3.72 11.30 -4.95
C ILE A 626 -4.44 10.70 -3.74
N SER A 627 -5.48 9.89 -3.96
CA SER A 627 -6.08 9.07 -2.90
C SER A 627 -5.22 7.83 -2.66
N VAL A 628 -5.07 7.43 -1.40
CA VAL A 628 -4.28 6.26 -1.00
C VAL A 628 -5.10 5.41 -0.05
N PHE A 629 -5.57 4.25 -0.52
CA PHE A 629 -6.23 3.24 0.32
C PHE A 629 -5.24 2.16 0.73
N SER A 630 -4.85 2.15 2.00
CA SER A 630 -4.04 1.09 2.60
C SER A 630 -4.94 0.15 3.41
N TYR A 631 -4.72 -1.16 3.25
CA TYR A 631 -5.45 -2.23 3.92
C TYR A 631 -4.47 -3.31 4.38
N GLY A 632 -4.69 -3.88 5.56
CA GLY A 632 -4.08 -5.11 6.02
C GLY A 632 -5.08 -5.92 6.83
N SER A 633 -5.16 -7.21 6.56
CA SER A 633 -6.09 -8.15 7.20
C SER A 633 -5.97 -8.25 8.73
N GLY A 634 -7.00 -8.79 9.37
CA GLY A 634 -7.13 -8.85 10.84
C GLY A 634 -8.17 -7.91 11.51
N PHE A 635 -8.60 -6.77 10.98
CA PHE A 635 -8.05 -5.92 9.91
C PHE A 635 -7.90 -4.46 10.36
N ALA A 636 -6.97 -3.76 9.70
CA ALA A 636 -6.73 -2.32 9.81
C ALA A 636 -6.64 -1.69 8.41
N ALA A 637 -7.31 -0.56 8.22
CA ALA A 637 -7.33 0.14 6.94
C ALA A 637 -7.42 1.66 7.12
N THR A 638 -6.84 2.41 6.19
CA THR A 638 -7.02 3.86 6.08
C THR A 638 -7.05 4.30 4.63
N LEU A 639 -8.07 5.08 4.27
CA LEU A 639 -8.05 5.94 3.08
C LEU A 639 -7.54 7.32 3.49
N TYR A 640 -6.42 7.76 2.92
CA TYR A 640 -5.87 9.11 3.10
C TYR A 640 -5.59 9.75 1.74
N SER A 641 -5.08 10.98 1.75
CA SER A 641 -4.70 11.67 0.51
C SER A 641 -3.38 12.42 0.61
N ILE A 642 -2.74 12.52 -0.55
CA ILE A 642 -1.52 13.26 -0.79
C ILE A 642 -1.87 14.42 -1.75
N ARG A 643 -1.43 15.63 -1.42
CA ARG A 643 -1.38 16.78 -2.31
C ARG A 643 -0.02 16.82 -2.97
N VAL A 644 0.02 16.80 -4.29
CA VAL A 644 1.25 17.09 -5.02
C VAL A 644 1.49 18.60 -5.00
N THR A 645 2.76 19.02 -4.85
CA THR A 645 3.17 20.43 -4.99
C THR A 645 2.77 21.01 -6.35
N GLN A 646 2.67 22.34 -6.43
CA GLN A 646 2.49 23.05 -7.71
C GLN A 646 3.83 23.25 -8.45
N ASP A 647 4.97 23.08 -7.77
CA ASP A 647 6.29 23.29 -8.36
C ASP A 647 6.76 22.08 -9.18
N ALA A 648 6.45 22.14 -10.48
CA ALA A 648 6.89 21.21 -11.51
C ALA A 648 8.11 21.73 -12.31
N THR A 649 8.87 22.69 -11.79
CA THR A 649 10.02 23.24 -12.53
C THR A 649 11.19 22.23 -12.62
N PRO A 650 12.01 22.27 -13.67
CA PRO A 650 13.21 21.42 -13.77
C PRO A 650 14.14 21.62 -12.57
N GLY A 651 14.53 20.52 -11.93
CA GLY A 651 15.31 20.51 -10.69
C GLY A 651 14.50 20.68 -9.40
N SER A 652 13.17 20.86 -9.47
CA SER A 652 12.30 20.89 -8.29
C SER A 652 12.30 19.54 -7.55
N ALA A 653 11.72 19.52 -6.35
CA ALA A 653 11.56 18.27 -5.61
C ALA A 653 10.63 17.26 -6.33
N LEU A 654 9.66 17.74 -7.11
CA LEU A 654 8.75 16.88 -7.89
C LEU A 654 9.44 16.31 -9.14
N ASP A 655 10.26 17.11 -9.82
CA ASP A 655 11.11 16.65 -10.91
C ASP A 655 12.09 15.57 -10.44
N LYS A 656 12.78 15.80 -9.31
CA LYS A 656 13.71 14.82 -8.71
C LYS A 656 13.07 13.47 -8.38
N ILE A 657 11.91 13.46 -7.70
CA ILE A 657 11.26 12.20 -7.27
C ILE A 657 10.58 11.44 -8.43
N THR A 658 10.22 12.12 -9.52
CA THR A 658 9.72 11.46 -10.74
C THR A 658 10.88 10.95 -11.59
N ALA A 659 11.94 11.74 -11.77
CA ALA A 659 13.16 11.34 -12.45
C ALA A 659 13.81 10.09 -11.80
N SER A 660 13.84 10.01 -10.46
CA SER A 660 14.40 8.84 -9.74
C SER A 660 13.63 7.52 -9.94
N LEU A 661 12.43 7.58 -10.53
CA LEU A 661 11.58 6.43 -10.82
C LEU A 661 11.31 6.23 -12.32
N SER A 662 11.84 7.10 -13.19
CA SER A 662 11.65 7.02 -14.65
C SER A 662 12.18 5.73 -15.28
N ASP A 663 13.16 5.08 -14.65
CA ASP A 663 13.74 3.79 -15.08
C ASP A 663 12.95 2.55 -14.61
N LEU A 664 11.87 2.73 -13.82
CA LEU A 664 11.16 1.65 -13.13
C LEU A 664 10.68 0.53 -14.07
N LYS A 665 10.18 0.87 -15.26
CA LYS A 665 9.78 -0.13 -16.26
C LYS A 665 10.99 -0.90 -16.79
N THR A 666 12.07 -0.21 -17.15
CA THR A 666 13.32 -0.81 -17.63
C THR A 666 13.90 -1.78 -16.60
N ARG A 667 13.83 -1.42 -15.31
CA ARG A 667 14.23 -2.28 -14.18
C ARG A 667 13.32 -3.51 -13.99
N LEU A 668 12.02 -3.40 -14.29
CA LEU A 668 11.09 -4.54 -14.24
C LEU A 668 11.31 -5.51 -15.42
N ASP A 669 11.66 -4.97 -16.60
CA ASP A 669 11.91 -5.75 -17.82
C ASP A 669 13.34 -6.32 -17.90
N SER A 670 14.30 -5.82 -17.11
CA SER A 670 15.67 -6.38 -17.02
C SER A 670 15.79 -7.62 -16.12
N ARG A 671 14.72 -8.04 -15.46
CA ARG A 671 14.70 -9.23 -14.59
C ARG A 671 14.74 -10.53 -15.39
N LYS A 672 15.29 -11.58 -14.77
CA LYS A 672 15.37 -12.94 -15.29
C LYS A 672 14.03 -13.66 -15.16
N CYS A 673 13.48 -14.15 -16.27
CA CYS A 673 12.34 -15.06 -16.25
C CYS A 673 12.81 -16.46 -15.80
N ILE A 674 12.14 -17.03 -14.81
CA ILE A 674 12.39 -18.38 -14.28
C ILE A 674 11.22 -19.30 -14.62
N ALA A 675 11.52 -20.54 -14.97
CA ALA A 675 10.52 -21.55 -15.30
C ALA A 675 9.70 -21.96 -14.05
N PRO A 676 8.39 -22.30 -14.19
CA PRO A 676 7.53 -22.58 -13.04
C PRO A 676 7.95 -23.76 -12.16
N ASP A 677 8.63 -24.75 -12.73
CA ASP A 677 9.22 -25.90 -12.03
C ASP A 677 10.39 -25.47 -11.13
N VAL A 678 11.35 -24.71 -11.67
CA VAL A 678 12.48 -24.13 -10.91
C VAL A 678 11.97 -23.16 -9.82
N PHE A 679 10.91 -22.39 -10.11
CA PHE A 679 10.23 -21.59 -9.10
C PHE A 679 9.59 -22.46 -7.99
N ALA A 680 8.95 -23.58 -8.33
CA ALA A 680 8.36 -24.49 -7.36
C ALA A 680 9.44 -25.18 -6.48
N GLU A 681 10.59 -25.52 -7.05
CA GLU A 681 11.76 -26.01 -6.31
C GLU A 681 12.31 -24.94 -5.36
N ASN A 682 12.40 -23.68 -5.80
CA ASN A 682 12.82 -22.57 -4.96
C ASN A 682 11.89 -22.34 -3.76
N MET A 683 10.57 -22.36 -3.98
CA MET A 683 9.58 -22.27 -2.91
C MET A 683 9.64 -23.46 -1.93
N LYS A 684 9.95 -24.66 -2.43
CA LYS A 684 10.19 -25.83 -1.59
C LYS A 684 11.46 -25.68 -0.73
N LEU A 685 12.58 -25.25 -1.33
CA LEU A 685 13.82 -24.96 -0.61
C LEU A 685 13.59 -23.91 0.48
N ARG A 686 12.86 -22.83 0.19
CA ARG A 686 12.49 -21.81 1.17
C ARG A 686 11.71 -22.38 2.36
N GLN A 687 10.74 -23.25 2.10
CA GLN A 687 9.98 -23.94 3.14
C GLN A 687 10.85 -24.88 3.99
N GLU A 688 11.77 -25.62 3.37
CA GLU A 688 12.69 -26.54 4.06
C GLU A 688 13.75 -25.80 4.89
N THR A 689 14.17 -24.61 4.44
CA THR A 689 15.21 -23.78 5.09
C THR A 689 14.69 -22.80 6.14
N HIS A 690 13.37 -22.57 6.24
CA HIS A 690 12.77 -21.48 7.03
C HIS A 690 13.22 -21.43 8.51
N HIS A 691 13.44 -22.59 9.15
CA HIS A 691 13.91 -22.71 10.56
C HIS A 691 15.35 -23.22 10.69
N LEU A 692 16.11 -23.35 9.59
CA LEU A 692 17.44 -23.93 9.66
C LEU A 692 18.47 -22.92 10.22
N ALA A 693 19.10 -23.32 11.32
CA ALA A 693 20.35 -22.75 11.80
C ALA A 693 21.55 -23.46 11.18
N ASN A 694 22.73 -22.84 11.25
CA ASN A 694 23.98 -23.34 10.65
C ASN A 694 23.87 -23.59 9.12
N TYR A 695 23.11 -22.75 8.42
CA TYR A 695 22.85 -22.83 6.98
C TYR A 695 23.63 -21.77 6.19
N ILE A 696 24.09 -22.13 4.99
CA ILE A 696 24.70 -21.22 4.02
C ILE A 696 23.81 -21.26 2.77
N PRO A 697 23.20 -20.14 2.34
CA PRO A 697 22.41 -20.09 1.12
C PRO A 697 23.18 -20.57 -0.11
N GLN A 698 22.48 -21.28 -0.98
CA GLN A 698 23.01 -22.05 -2.10
C GLN A 698 22.84 -21.34 -3.44
N CYS A 699 21.85 -20.46 -3.60
CA CYS A 699 21.65 -19.75 -4.87
C CYS A 699 22.81 -18.81 -5.20
N SER A 700 22.96 -18.48 -6.49
CA SER A 700 24.03 -17.60 -6.96
C SER A 700 23.85 -16.17 -6.45
N VAL A 701 24.96 -15.51 -6.09
CA VAL A 701 25.00 -14.06 -5.83
C VAL A 701 24.96 -13.28 -7.15
N GLU A 702 25.46 -13.85 -8.25
CA GLU A 702 25.52 -13.16 -9.56
C GLU A 702 24.17 -13.00 -10.25
N ASP A 703 23.14 -13.74 -9.81
CA ASP A 703 21.77 -13.52 -10.26
C ASP A 703 21.13 -12.25 -9.65
N LEU A 704 21.71 -11.65 -8.61
CA LEU A 704 21.17 -10.47 -7.93
C LEU A 704 21.52 -9.16 -8.66
N PHE A 705 20.68 -8.15 -8.52
CA PHE A 705 21.01 -6.79 -9.00
C PHE A 705 22.26 -6.23 -8.31
N GLU A 706 22.98 -5.33 -8.97
CA GLU A 706 24.12 -4.62 -8.36
C GLU A 706 23.70 -3.79 -7.13
N GLY A 707 24.58 -3.76 -6.13
CA GLY A 707 24.33 -3.08 -4.85
C GLY A 707 23.31 -3.77 -3.93
N THR A 708 22.87 -4.99 -4.26
CA THR A 708 21.90 -5.77 -3.46
C THR A 708 22.58 -6.40 -2.25
N TRP A 709 21.99 -6.22 -1.07
CA TRP A 709 22.35 -6.98 0.13
C TRP A 709 21.76 -8.38 0.07
N TYR A 710 22.54 -9.37 0.51
CA TYR A 710 22.16 -10.78 0.53
C TYR A 710 22.61 -11.49 1.80
N LEU A 711 21.92 -12.57 2.13
CA LEU A 711 22.24 -13.46 3.24
C LEU A 711 23.48 -14.31 2.90
N VAL A 712 24.52 -14.16 3.71
CA VAL A 712 25.77 -14.92 3.60
C VAL A 712 25.66 -16.24 4.36
N ARG A 713 25.14 -16.19 5.58
CA ARG A 713 25.05 -17.34 6.50
C ARG A 713 24.04 -17.09 7.61
N VAL A 714 23.36 -18.15 8.03
CA VAL A 714 22.68 -18.27 9.33
C VAL A 714 23.55 -19.19 10.19
N ASP A 715 24.04 -18.73 11.33
CA ASP A 715 24.88 -19.58 12.19
C ASP A 715 24.08 -20.51 13.12
N GLU A 716 24.76 -21.29 13.94
CA GLU A 716 24.15 -22.23 14.90
C GLU A 716 23.32 -21.57 16.00
N LYS A 717 23.40 -20.24 16.14
CA LYS A 717 22.63 -19.41 17.08
C LYS A 717 21.61 -18.54 16.36
N HIS A 718 21.28 -18.86 15.11
CA HIS A 718 20.35 -18.11 14.24
C HIS A 718 20.80 -16.67 13.94
N ARG A 719 22.05 -16.30 14.22
CA ARG A 719 22.60 -14.99 13.86
C ARG A 719 22.80 -14.96 12.35
N ARG A 720 22.28 -13.92 11.70
CA ARG A 720 22.32 -13.75 10.24
C ARG A 720 23.42 -12.76 9.88
N THR A 721 24.30 -13.16 8.98
CA THR A 721 25.34 -12.30 8.40
C THR A 721 24.97 -11.93 6.97
N TYR A 722 25.13 -10.66 6.62
CA TYR A 722 24.84 -10.15 5.28
C TYR A 722 26.10 -9.58 4.63
N ALA A 723 26.10 -9.53 3.31
CA ALA A 723 27.07 -8.80 2.50
C ALA A 723 26.34 -8.11 1.35
N ARG A 724 27.02 -7.18 0.68
CA ARG A 724 26.48 -6.44 -0.45
C ARG A 724 27.16 -6.89 -1.74
N ARG A 725 26.38 -7.16 -2.80
CA ARG A 725 26.92 -7.41 -4.14
C ARG A 725 27.59 -6.10 -4.64
N PRO A 726 28.86 -6.12 -5.07
CA PRO A 726 29.56 -4.93 -5.54
C PRO A 726 28.81 -4.20 -6.67
N LEU A 727 29.09 -2.90 -6.81
CA LEU A 727 28.78 -2.16 -8.02
C LEU A 727 29.90 -2.40 -9.05
N MET A 728 29.61 -2.43 -10.35
CA MET A 728 30.67 -2.58 -11.36
C MET A 728 31.69 -1.42 -11.41
N SER A 729 31.40 -0.30 -10.73
CA SER A 729 32.36 0.78 -10.47
C SER A 729 33.50 0.39 -9.54
N ASP A 730 33.30 -0.62 -8.69
CA ASP A 730 34.15 -0.93 -7.53
C ASP A 730 35.15 -2.06 -7.83
N GLY A 731 35.33 -2.40 -9.12
CA GLY A 731 36.35 -3.33 -9.58
C GLY A 731 37.77 -2.85 -9.23
N PRO A 732 38.74 -3.77 -9.05
CA PRO A 732 40.08 -3.43 -8.56
C PRO A 732 40.78 -2.39 -9.45
N LEU A 733 41.39 -1.39 -8.80
CA LEU A 733 42.06 -0.25 -9.46
C LEU A 733 43.16 -0.67 -10.47
N GLU A 734 43.71 -1.88 -10.35
CA GLU A 734 44.81 -2.38 -11.18
C GLU A 734 44.45 -2.53 -12.68
N ALA A 735 43.15 -2.60 -13.03
CA ALA A 735 42.73 -2.68 -14.43
C ALA A 735 42.66 -1.32 -15.17
N ARG A 736 42.98 -0.20 -14.51
CA ARG A 736 42.87 1.17 -15.10
C ARG A 736 44.20 1.87 -15.40
N VAL A 737 45.30 1.13 -15.57
CA VAL A 737 46.57 1.68 -16.09
C VAL A 737 46.65 1.51 -17.62
N GLY A 738 45.79 2.26 -18.31
CA GLY A 738 45.89 2.50 -19.75
C GLY A 738 46.32 3.95 -20.00
N VAL A 739 47.59 4.26 -19.74
CA VAL A 739 48.11 5.64 -19.86
C VAL A 739 48.19 6.05 -21.32
N VAL A 740 47.19 6.82 -21.76
CA VAL A 740 47.32 7.67 -22.95
C VAL A 740 48.07 8.94 -22.51
N HIS A 741 49.30 9.12 -23.00
CA HIS A 741 50.03 10.36 -22.79
C HIS A 741 49.34 11.53 -23.51
N PRO A 742 48.98 12.63 -22.83
CA PRO A 742 48.67 13.90 -23.49
C PRO A 742 49.96 14.52 -24.02
N GLY A 743 49.98 14.91 -25.29
CA GLY A 743 51.10 15.65 -25.87
C GLY A 743 51.22 17.03 -25.23
N VAL A 744 52.44 17.39 -24.80
CA VAL A 744 52.78 18.75 -24.39
C VAL A 744 52.92 19.61 -25.65
N VAL A 745 52.15 20.69 -25.72
CA VAL A 745 52.39 21.80 -26.66
C VAL A 745 52.66 23.04 -25.82
N HIS A 746 53.87 23.56 -25.92
CA HIS A 746 54.21 24.92 -25.51
C HIS A 746 54.77 25.66 -26.74
N GLU A 747 54.45 26.94 -26.82
CA GLU A 747 54.68 27.79 -27.99
C GLU A 747 56.15 28.21 -28.16
N ASP A 748 56.47 28.53 -29.42
CA ASP A 748 57.48 29.48 -29.91
C ASP A 748 58.83 29.63 -29.18
N ASP A 749 59.90 29.21 -29.87
CA ASP A 749 60.95 30.18 -30.26
C ASP A 749 61.63 29.82 -31.60
N THR A 750 62.10 30.87 -32.25
CA THR A 750 62.86 31.06 -33.50
C THR A 750 63.76 29.95 -34.07
N GLY A 751 63.72 29.85 -35.42
CA GLY A 751 64.95 29.97 -36.23
C GLY A 751 65.37 28.80 -37.15
N GLY A 752 65.60 29.11 -38.43
CA GLY A 752 66.65 28.45 -39.23
C GLY A 752 66.28 27.24 -40.11
N ARG A 753 66.21 27.48 -41.43
CA ARG A 753 66.48 26.48 -42.49
C ARG A 753 68.01 26.20 -42.60
N PRO A 754 68.49 25.30 -43.47
CA PRO A 754 68.02 23.93 -43.81
C PRO A 754 69.18 22.90 -43.79
N TYR A 755 68.88 21.60 -44.02
CA TYR A 755 69.46 20.82 -45.12
C TYR A 755 68.64 19.54 -45.37
#